data_AF-A0A0E4G0L3-F1
#
_entry.id   AF-A0A0E4G0L3-F1
#
_cell.length_a   1.000
_cell.length_b   1.000
_cell.length_c   1.000
_cell.angle_alpha   90.00
_cell.angle_beta   90.00
_cell.angle_gamma   90.00
#
_symmetry.space_group_name_H-M   'P 1'
#
loop_
_entity.id
_entity.type
_entity.pdbx_description
1 polymer ?
#
loop_
_entity_poly.entity_id
_entity_poly.type
_entity_poly.pdbx_seq_one_letter_code
_entity_poly.pdbx_strand_id
1 'polypeptide(L)'
;MIYRPRLIPDTANVIARWRAIFAKRFNEDPIIIMSQSFDDYDPTPNGMDGAIEFPPHKLTKYVPLVNSDAKLLDDTYAGQIYSYDDVAKYSVDEPRPNFPLIKTVVPSWDNDARRQGSGLVVQGSTPQKYEAWLSALVEQAQTHTFFGESFVCINAWNEWCEGAYLEPDLHFGSAYLNATARAATGLTSDRSVSKILLVGHDAFPAGAQHLLLNIGKTLRSAFNIEIDFLLLQGGALEAEYASVAPLTVLKQASDIPATLQHFREKGFTAAIANTAASGRATKFLVEMGFRTVSLVHELPRILHEKQLEEAAAAAIGSAHRVVFASDFVRDKLVEALGLDGTDERFLIRAQGSYKQIEPVPTEAVLFRKEFGIAAGDKMVLGVGYADLRKGFDLFLQVCNLVRRRNANVHFCWAGGIDPSLQEWLGPEIKRAEATGHFHLAGYRSDMQALYSASDVYALTSREDPFPTVTLEALSVGVPVVAFQDSGGIPGLLHKENVGCVVPYCDAPAMAQAVETFLRWTPPESERDRMAEIIRSKFDFADYVRDLLRLAVPSLPSVSVAVPNYNYARCLPERLYTIFDQTHPVEEIIVLDDCSCDDSTSIIMKLADQRQRDLTLVINEQNSGSVFAQWAKAAEMAKGEFLWIAEADDLSEPIFISSLLALMQGDPDIAIGFTDSKSIDADGAHLYASYKPYFATIEPGALSRTEVFDGRDFVTRYLGVKNTILNVSSVLWRRETLLRALNACRDCLKEFRMAGDWVLYLEVLAGPGAKIAYVADPLNVHRRHAASVTNSLKAQKHIEEIDTMHRLARRRFGFGERELVAQAAYRNEVSAQLASAATKPDAPRRAAKSAVRATATT
;
A
#
# COMPACT_ATOMS: atom_id res chain seq x y z
N MET A 1 -2.14 -13.36 45.70
CA MET A 1 -3.51 -12.93 45.35
C MET A 1 -4.52 -13.73 46.16
N ILE A 2 -5.54 -13.07 46.70
CA ILE A 2 -6.63 -13.71 47.46
C ILE A 2 -7.96 -13.39 46.76
N TYR A 3 -8.70 -14.43 46.37
CA TYR A 3 -9.90 -14.28 45.54
C TYR A 3 -11.11 -13.72 46.29
N ARG A 4 -11.35 -14.21 47.51
CA ARG A 4 -12.49 -13.84 48.38
C ARG A 4 -12.04 -13.60 49.82
N PRO A 5 -11.45 -12.44 50.12
CA PRO A 5 -10.89 -12.15 51.45
C PRO A 5 -11.92 -12.20 52.58
N ARG A 6 -13.20 -11.91 52.32
CA ARG A 6 -14.27 -11.94 53.33
C ARG A 6 -14.58 -13.33 53.89
N LEU A 7 -14.17 -14.40 53.20
CA LEU A 7 -14.34 -15.76 53.70
C LEU A 7 -13.31 -16.10 54.81
N ILE A 8 -12.28 -15.28 54.97
CA ILE A 8 -11.27 -15.43 56.01
C ILE A 8 -11.79 -14.69 57.25
N PRO A 9 -11.99 -15.34 58.40
CA PRO A 9 -12.34 -14.65 59.63
C PRO A 9 -11.22 -13.69 60.04
N ASP A 10 -11.57 -12.44 60.35
CA ASP A 10 -10.62 -11.41 60.79
C ASP A 10 -9.42 -11.26 59.83
N THR A 11 -9.74 -11.02 58.55
CA THR A 11 -8.78 -11.04 57.44
C THR A 11 -7.56 -10.16 57.71
N ALA A 12 -7.74 -8.94 58.21
CA ALA A 12 -6.64 -8.02 58.48
C ALA A 12 -5.62 -8.60 59.47
N ASN A 13 -6.07 -9.22 60.57
CA ASN A 13 -5.17 -9.87 61.53
C ASN A 13 -4.51 -11.12 60.95
N VAL A 14 -5.21 -11.88 60.09
CA VAL A 14 -4.63 -13.01 59.38
C VAL A 14 -3.53 -12.57 58.42
N ILE A 15 -3.74 -11.49 57.65
CA ILE A 15 -2.73 -10.93 56.75
C ILE A 15 -1.51 -10.44 57.53
N ALA A 16 -1.71 -9.69 58.62
CA ALA A 16 -0.63 -9.25 59.49
C ALA A 16 0.18 -10.44 60.05
N ARG A 17 -0.51 -11.52 60.46
CA ARG A 17 0.14 -12.76 60.91
C ARG A 17 0.96 -13.42 59.80
N TRP A 18 0.45 -13.46 58.57
CA TRP A 18 1.19 -14.01 57.44
C TRP A 18 2.45 -13.21 57.15
N ARG A 19 2.38 -11.87 57.10
CA ARG A 19 3.58 -11.03 56.95
C ARG A 19 4.63 -11.31 58.03
N ALA A 20 4.22 -11.40 59.30
CA ALA A 20 5.13 -11.71 60.39
C ALA A 20 5.81 -13.08 60.23
N ILE A 21 5.09 -14.07 59.68
CA ILE A 21 5.67 -15.38 59.35
C ILE A 21 6.67 -15.25 58.21
N PHE A 22 6.34 -14.52 57.14
CA PHE A 22 7.22 -14.32 55.99
C PHE A 22 8.50 -13.57 56.39
N ALA A 23 8.38 -12.47 57.12
CA ALA A 23 9.53 -11.70 57.61
C ALA A 23 10.43 -12.57 58.50
N LYS A 24 9.85 -13.37 59.41
CA LYS A 24 10.62 -14.21 60.34
C LYS A 24 11.29 -15.41 59.66
N ARG A 25 10.61 -16.07 58.73
CA ARG A 25 11.09 -17.34 58.14
C ARG A 25 11.89 -17.15 56.86
N PHE A 26 11.56 -16.13 56.07
CA PHE A 26 12.08 -15.93 54.72
C PHE A 26 12.77 -14.58 54.53
N ASN A 27 12.70 -13.67 55.51
CA ASN A 27 13.20 -12.29 55.38
C ASN A 27 12.56 -11.55 54.17
N GLU A 28 11.27 -11.79 53.97
CA GLU A 28 10.46 -11.24 52.89
C GLU A 28 9.24 -10.51 53.43
N ASP A 29 8.77 -9.50 52.70
CA ASP A 29 7.49 -8.83 52.94
C ASP A 29 6.62 -8.96 51.67
N PRO A 30 5.66 -9.91 51.63
CA PRO A 30 4.95 -10.25 50.40
C PRO A 30 3.94 -9.17 50.02
N ILE A 31 3.79 -8.92 48.71
CA ILE A 31 2.67 -8.12 48.20
C ILE A 31 1.41 -9.00 48.18
N ILE A 32 0.40 -8.61 48.95
CA ILE A 32 -0.86 -9.34 49.10
C ILE A 32 -1.98 -8.51 48.49
N ILE A 33 -2.43 -8.96 47.32
CA ILE A 33 -3.52 -8.31 46.56
C ILE A 33 -4.84 -9.08 46.61
N MET A 34 -5.93 -8.34 46.55
CA MET A 34 -7.30 -8.82 46.47
C MET A 34 -7.78 -8.93 45.00
N SER A 35 -8.46 -10.01 44.63
CA SER A 35 -9.23 -10.02 43.38
C SER A 35 -10.55 -9.27 43.59
N GLN A 36 -10.89 -8.36 42.68
CA GLN A 36 -12.17 -7.65 42.72
C GLN A 36 -13.31 -8.55 42.21
N SER A 37 -13.61 -9.61 42.96
CA SER A 37 -14.66 -10.57 42.65
C SER A 37 -15.93 -10.26 43.43
N PHE A 38 -17.09 -10.34 42.78
CA PHE A 38 -18.41 -10.13 43.39
C PHE A 38 -18.49 -8.79 44.16
N ASP A 39 -18.56 -8.81 45.50
CA ASP A 39 -18.78 -7.62 46.34
C ASP A 39 -17.50 -7.12 47.03
N ASP A 40 -16.33 -7.68 46.67
CA ASP A 40 -15.02 -7.28 47.16
C ASP A 40 -14.40 -6.21 46.24
N TYR A 41 -14.33 -4.95 46.70
CA TYR A 41 -13.87 -3.81 45.89
C TYR A 41 -12.65 -3.09 46.47
N ASP A 42 -12.73 -2.63 47.73
CA ASP A 42 -11.65 -1.95 48.44
C ASP A 42 -10.82 -2.96 49.26
N PRO A 43 -9.51 -3.13 48.98
CA PRO A 43 -8.63 -4.04 49.72
C PRO A 43 -8.24 -3.53 51.12
N THR A 44 -8.36 -2.23 51.37
CA THR A 44 -7.84 -1.55 52.57
C THR A 44 -8.41 -2.11 53.88
N PRO A 45 -9.74 -2.35 54.01
CA PRO A 45 -10.32 -2.91 55.23
C PRO A 45 -9.79 -4.32 55.59
N ASN A 46 -9.27 -5.04 54.59
CA ASN A 46 -8.71 -6.39 54.76
C ASN A 46 -7.20 -6.39 55.03
N GLY A 47 -6.56 -5.22 55.16
CA GLY A 47 -5.11 -5.10 55.38
C GLY A 47 -4.25 -5.51 54.18
N MET A 48 -4.81 -5.41 52.96
CA MET A 48 -4.15 -5.81 51.71
C MET A 48 -3.56 -4.60 50.97
N ASP A 49 -2.55 -4.84 50.13
CA ASP A 49 -1.72 -3.79 49.51
C ASP A 49 -2.34 -3.14 48.27
N GLY A 50 -3.31 -3.83 47.67
CA GLY A 50 -3.91 -3.42 46.40
C GLY A 50 -4.89 -4.46 45.90
N ALA A 51 -5.39 -4.23 44.69
CA ALA A 51 -6.36 -5.10 44.06
C ALA A 51 -6.00 -5.40 42.60
N ILE A 52 -6.60 -6.47 42.07
CA ILE A 52 -6.60 -6.81 40.65
C ILE A 52 -8.05 -6.93 40.18
N GLU A 53 -8.36 -6.27 39.09
CA GLU A 53 -9.69 -6.30 38.47
C GLU A 53 -10.01 -7.70 37.91
N PHE A 54 -11.25 -8.15 38.07
CA PHE A 54 -11.69 -9.47 37.61
C PHE A 54 -12.88 -9.37 36.64
N PRO A 55 -12.63 -9.06 35.35
CA PRO A 55 -13.67 -9.00 34.33
C PRO A 55 -14.22 -10.41 33.99
N PRO A 56 -15.45 -10.52 33.46
CA PRO A 56 -16.39 -9.43 33.22
C PRO A 56 -17.24 -9.07 34.46
N HIS A 57 -17.18 -9.87 35.52
CA HIS A 57 -18.12 -9.80 36.66
C HIS A 57 -18.20 -8.44 37.36
N LYS A 58 -17.05 -7.80 37.61
CA LYS A 58 -17.02 -6.46 38.21
C LYS A 58 -17.63 -5.41 37.27
N LEU A 59 -17.26 -5.46 35.99
CA LEU A 59 -17.58 -4.44 35.00
C LEU A 59 -19.06 -4.47 34.61
N THR A 60 -19.60 -5.67 34.40
CA THR A 60 -20.98 -5.90 33.97
C THR A 60 -22.04 -5.45 34.99
N LYS A 61 -21.67 -5.29 36.27
CA LYS A 61 -22.58 -4.70 37.28
C LYS A 61 -22.99 -3.26 36.98
N TYR A 62 -22.20 -2.54 36.18
CA TYR A 62 -22.40 -1.12 35.90
C TYR A 62 -22.78 -0.84 34.44
N VAL A 63 -23.08 -1.88 33.68
CA VAL A 63 -23.39 -1.84 32.24
C VAL A 63 -24.83 -2.35 32.04
N PRO A 64 -25.63 -1.75 31.14
CA PRO A 64 -26.99 -2.23 30.85
C PRO A 64 -27.00 -3.61 30.18
N LEU A 65 -28.07 -4.37 30.39
CA LEU A 65 -28.34 -5.61 29.66
C LEU A 65 -28.80 -5.32 28.24
N VAL A 66 -28.39 -6.16 27.28
CA VAL A 66 -28.76 -6.07 25.85
C VAL A 66 -29.53 -7.31 25.37
N ASN A 67 -30.22 -8.00 26.29
CA ASN A 67 -30.98 -9.21 26.00
C ASN A 67 -32.01 -9.05 24.86
N SER A 68 -32.64 -7.87 24.72
CA SER A 68 -33.65 -7.61 23.69
C SER A 68 -33.09 -7.58 22.27
N ASP A 69 -31.78 -7.30 22.15
CA ASP A 69 -31.12 -7.06 20.86
C ASP A 69 -30.38 -8.32 20.38
N ALA A 70 -30.28 -9.33 21.26
CA ALA A 70 -29.61 -10.58 20.98
C ALA A 70 -30.51 -11.56 20.21
N LYS A 71 -29.96 -12.17 19.16
CA LYS A 71 -30.60 -13.28 18.47
C LYS A 71 -30.40 -14.57 19.26
N LEU A 72 -31.39 -14.95 20.06
CA LEU A 72 -31.39 -16.21 20.80
C LEU A 72 -31.71 -17.39 19.87
N LEU A 73 -30.95 -18.48 20.03
CA LEU A 73 -31.20 -19.75 19.33
C LEU A 73 -31.92 -20.77 20.23
N ASP A 74 -31.86 -20.57 21.54
CA ASP A 74 -32.53 -21.35 22.56
C ASP A 74 -33.63 -20.49 23.20
N ASP A 75 -34.89 -20.84 22.93
CA ASP A 75 -36.07 -20.15 23.44
C ASP A 75 -36.24 -20.29 24.97
N THR A 76 -35.43 -21.14 25.62
CA THR A 76 -35.40 -21.34 27.06
C THR A 76 -34.30 -20.56 27.78
N TYR A 77 -33.44 -19.85 27.04
CA TYR A 77 -32.36 -19.04 27.62
C TYR A 77 -32.89 -17.86 28.43
N ALA A 78 -32.51 -17.80 29.71
CA ALA A 78 -32.86 -16.76 30.68
C ALA A 78 -31.63 -16.08 31.30
N GLY A 79 -30.46 -16.24 30.68
CA GLY A 79 -29.19 -15.66 31.14
C GLY A 79 -29.08 -14.15 30.86
N GLN A 80 -27.94 -13.58 31.23
CA GLN A 80 -27.64 -12.15 31.11
C GLN A 80 -26.73 -11.90 29.90
N ILE A 81 -27.07 -10.94 29.04
CA ILE A 81 -26.26 -10.58 27.87
C ILE A 81 -25.82 -9.11 27.99
N TYR A 82 -24.53 -8.86 27.85
CA TYR A 82 -23.91 -7.53 27.90
C TYR A 82 -23.17 -7.26 26.59
N SER A 83 -23.08 -5.98 26.21
CA SER A 83 -22.24 -5.54 25.07
C SER A 83 -20.77 -5.51 25.46
N TYR A 84 -19.91 -6.09 24.61
CA TYR A 84 -18.46 -6.02 24.77
C TYR A 84 -17.94 -4.57 24.74
N ASP A 85 -18.52 -3.73 23.88
CA ASP A 85 -18.10 -2.33 23.72
C ASP A 85 -18.41 -1.52 24.99
N ASP A 86 -19.56 -1.76 25.61
CA ASP A 86 -19.94 -1.04 26.84
C ASP A 86 -19.10 -1.49 28.04
N VAL A 87 -18.78 -2.79 28.13
CA VAL A 87 -17.89 -3.34 29.16
C VAL A 87 -16.47 -2.77 29.02
N ALA A 88 -15.92 -2.76 27.81
CA ALA A 88 -14.61 -2.20 27.53
C ALA A 88 -14.57 -0.70 27.81
N LYS A 89 -15.58 0.04 27.35
CA LYS A 89 -15.72 1.49 27.60
C LYS A 89 -15.78 1.80 29.09
N TYR A 90 -16.64 1.12 29.85
CA TYR A 90 -16.74 1.30 31.29
C TYR A 90 -15.41 1.00 31.99
N SER A 91 -14.71 -0.05 31.58
CA SER A 91 -13.39 -0.38 32.14
C SER A 91 -12.37 0.72 31.94
N VAL A 92 -12.34 1.37 30.76
CA VAL A 92 -11.38 2.43 30.42
C VAL A 92 -11.74 3.75 31.11
N ASP A 93 -13.04 4.06 31.21
CA ASP A 93 -13.57 5.31 31.77
C ASP A 93 -13.68 5.29 33.31
N GLU A 94 -13.48 4.13 33.95
CA GLU A 94 -13.62 3.98 35.41
C GLU A 94 -12.68 4.94 36.17
N PRO A 95 -13.19 5.80 37.06
CA PRO A 95 -12.35 6.68 37.87
C PRO A 95 -11.38 5.89 38.75
N ARG A 96 -10.17 6.43 38.89
CA ARG A 96 -9.10 5.77 39.66
C ARG A 96 -9.49 5.61 41.14
N PRO A 97 -9.34 4.41 41.72
CA PRO A 97 -9.53 4.22 43.16
C PRO A 97 -8.35 4.74 43.98
N ASN A 98 -8.59 4.99 45.27
CA ASN A 98 -7.56 5.45 46.23
C ASN A 98 -6.63 4.33 46.74
N PHE A 99 -6.48 3.23 45.99
CA PHE A 99 -5.60 2.11 46.29
C PHE A 99 -4.93 1.60 45.00
N PRO A 100 -3.76 0.94 45.07
CA PRO A 100 -3.13 0.32 43.89
C PRO A 100 -4.04 -0.71 43.24
N LEU A 101 -4.32 -0.56 41.94
CA LEU A 101 -5.18 -1.45 41.17
C LEU A 101 -4.47 -1.89 39.87
N ILE A 102 -4.43 -3.19 39.64
CA ILE A 102 -4.07 -3.78 38.34
C ILE A 102 -5.35 -3.92 37.53
N LYS A 103 -5.43 -3.24 36.38
CA LYS A 103 -6.56 -3.36 35.45
C LYS A 103 -6.41 -4.62 34.60
N THR A 104 -7.54 -5.18 34.17
CA THR A 104 -7.58 -6.49 33.52
C THR A 104 -8.56 -6.48 32.35
N VAL A 105 -8.14 -6.97 31.18
CA VAL A 105 -9.03 -7.21 30.02
C VAL A 105 -9.52 -8.66 29.99
N VAL A 106 -10.57 -8.93 29.20
CA VAL A 106 -11.01 -10.28 28.87
C VAL A 106 -11.25 -10.38 27.36
N PRO A 107 -10.75 -11.41 26.64
CA PRO A 107 -10.91 -11.51 25.19
C PRO A 107 -12.36 -11.74 24.78
N SER A 108 -13.11 -12.57 25.50
CA SER A 108 -14.54 -12.79 25.32
C SER A 108 -15.08 -13.47 26.57
N TRP A 109 -16.40 -13.54 26.73
CA TRP A 109 -16.99 -14.28 27.84
C TRP A 109 -18.36 -14.88 27.50
N ASP A 110 -18.51 -16.17 27.71
CA ASP A 110 -19.77 -16.91 27.65
C ASP A 110 -19.65 -18.14 28.55
N ASN A 111 -20.24 -18.09 29.74
CA ASN A 111 -20.26 -19.21 30.67
C ASN A 111 -21.60 -19.97 30.70
N ASP A 112 -22.43 -19.83 29.67
CA ASP A 112 -23.73 -20.50 29.65
C ASP A 112 -23.58 -22.03 29.64
N ALA A 113 -22.53 -22.56 29.00
CA ALA A 113 -22.20 -23.99 29.06
C ALA A 113 -22.07 -24.54 30.49
N ARG A 114 -21.67 -23.71 31.47
CA ARG A 114 -21.58 -24.07 32.90
C ARG A 114 -22.88 -23.85 33.67
N ARG A 115 -23.77 -22.99 33.19
CA ARG A 115 -24.96 -22.51 33.93
C ARG A 115 -26.29 -22.83 33.26
N GLN A 116 -26.27 -23.47 32.09
CA GLN A 116 -27.40 -24.03 31.33
C GLN A 116 -28.62 -23.09 31.25
N GLY A 117 -28.57 -22.11 30.35
CA GLY A 117 -29.66 -21.15 30.14
C GLY A 117 -29.70 -20.02 31.16
N SER A 118 -28.71 -19.93 32.06
CA SER A 118 -28.61 -18.90 33.11
C SER A 118 -27.20 -18.31 33.21
N GLY A 119 -26.43 -18.40 32.12
CA GLY A 119 -25.09 -17.83 31.98
C GLY A 119 -25.06 -16.30 31.95
N LEU A 120 -23.83 -15.78 31.99
CA LEU A 120 -23.48 -14.42 31.63
C LEU A 120 -22.70 -14.47 30.32
N VAL A 121 -23.13 -13.68 29.35
CA VAL A 121 -22.53 -13.58 28.02
C VAL A 121 -22.14 -12.13 27.76
N VAL A 122 -20.92 -11.91 27.26
CA VAL A 122 -20.45 -10.63 26.75
C VAL A 122 -20.34 -10.75 25.24
N GLN A 123 -21.30 -10.18 24.53
CA GLN A 123 -21.47 -10.33 23.09
C GLN A 123 -20.74 -9.22 22.32
N GLY A 124 -20.22 -9.56 21.14
CA GLY A 124 -19.68 -8.58 20.18
C GLY A 124 -18.18 -8.38 20.28
N SER A 125 -17.47 -9.29 20.96
CA SER A 125 -16.00 -9.31 20.95
C SER A 125 -15.44 -9.63 19.56
N THR A 126 -14.34 -8.96 19.22
CA THR A 126 -13.45 -9.28 18.09
C THR A 126 -11.99 -9.05 18.51
N PRO A 127 -11.01 -9.64 17.81
CA PRO A 127 -9.59 -9.39 18.08
C PRO A 127 -9.24 -7.89 18.07
N GLN A 128 -9.82 -7.10 17.17
CA GLN A 128 -9.58 -5.66 17.05
C GLN A 128 -10.13 -4.87 18.25
N LYS A 129 -11.34 -5.20 18.71
CA LYS A 129 -11.95 -4.54 19.88
C LYS A 129 -11.21 -4.89 21.16
N TYR A 130 -10.79 -6.15 21.29
CA TYR A 130 -9.92 -6.60 22.36
C TYR A 130 -8.57 -5.88 22.36
N GLU A 131 -7.93 -5.73 21.20
CA GLU A 131 -6.69 -4.97 21.04
C GLU A 131 -6.83 -3.52 21.48
N ALA A 132 -7.89 -2.84 21.05
CA ALA A 132 -8.15 -1.45 21.42
C ALA A 132 -8.30 -1.29 22.94
N TRP A 133 -9.06 -2.18 23.59
CA TRP A 133 -9.22 -2.17 25.04
C TRP A 133 -7.88 -2.44 25.76
N LEU A 134 -7.14 -3.46 25.33
CA LEU A 134 -5.85 -3.80 25.94
C LEU A 134 -4.83 -2.68 25.76
N SER A 135 -4.72 -2.08 24.56
CA SER A 135 -3.82 -0.97 24.28
C SER A 135 -4.10 0.24 25.18
N ALA A 136 -5.37 0.60 25.37
CA ALA A 136 -5.75 1.69 26.27
C ALA A 136 -5.33 1.41 27.73
N LEU A 137 -5.49 0.17 28.20
CA LEU A 137 -5.04 -0.21 29.55
C LEU A 137 -3.52 -0.24 29.67
N VAL A 138 -2.79 -0.64 28.62
CA VAL A 138 -1.31 -0.61 28.60
C VAL A 138 -0.82 0.82 28.74
N GLU A 139 -1.38 1.77 27.99
CA GLU A 139 -1.06 3.19 28.09
C GLU A 139 -1.37 3.74 29.49
N GLN A 140 -2.53 3.39 30.05
CA GLN A 140 -2.89 3.77 31.42
C GLN A 140 -1.93 3.19 32.46
N ALA A 141 -1.48 1.94 32.31
CA ALA A 141 -0.56 1.29 33.25
C ALA A 141 0.85 1.91 33.23
N GLN A 142 1.30 2.43 32.07
CA GLN A 142 2.57 3.15 31.96
C GLN A 142 2.58 4.47 32.75
N THR A 143 1.43 5.14 32.82
CA THR A 143 1.25 6.38 33.60
C THR A 143 0.86 6.12 35.05
N HIS A 144 0.26 4.96 35.33
CA HIS A 144 -0.26 4.58 36.64
C HIS A 144 0.34 3.25 37.10
N THR A 145 1.57 3.31 37.62
CA THR A 145 2.29 2.12 38.05
C THR A 145 1.71 1.48 39.30
N PHE A 146 1.80 0.16 39.38
CA PHE A 146 1.49 -0.67 40.54
C PHE A 146 2.80 -1.03 41.23
N PHE A 147 3.07 -0.43 42.40
CA PHE A 147 4.33 -0.58 43.13
C PHE A 147 5.59 -0.29 42.29
N GLY A 148 5.51 0.72 41.41
CA GLY A 148 6.63 1.16 40.56
C GLY A 148 6.73 0.45 39.21
N GLU A 149 5.91 -0.58 38.97
CA GLU A 149 5.90 -1.37 37.74
C GLU A 149 4.60 -1.19 36.97
N SER A 150 4.64 -1.35 35.64
CA SER A 150 3.46 -1.21 34.78
C SER A 150 2.85 -2.58 34.49
N PHE A 151 1.69 -2.87 35.10
CA PHE A 151 0.99 -4.14 34.92
C PHE A 151 -0.39 -3.96 34.30
N VAL A 152 -0.68 -4.78 33.30
CA VAL A 152 -2.05 -5.10 32.86
C VAL A 152 -2.18 -6.62 32.88
N CYS A 153 -3.32 -7.13 33.33
CA CYS A 153 -3.61 -8.55 33.28
C CYS A 153 -4.61 -8.87 32.17
N ILE A 154 -4.59 -10.12 31.71
CA ILE A 154 -5.59 -10.65 30.79
C ILE A 154 -6.26 -11.80 31.52
N ASN A 155 -7.57 -11.70 31.71
CA ASN A 155 -8.37 -12.81 32.24
C ASN A 155 -8.64 -13.83 31.13
N ALA A 156 -7.59 -14.52 30.70
CA ALA A 156 -7.65 -15.64 29.79
C ALA A 156 -6.30 -16.36 29.71
N TRP A 157 -6.36 -17.65 29.43
CA TRP A 157 -5.32 -18.40 28.74
C TRP A 157 -5.99 -19.54 27.98
N ASN A 158 -6.66 -20.44 28.72
CA ASN A 158 -7.34 -21.62 28.22
C ASN A 158 -8.71 -21.87 28.89
N GLU A 159 -9.48 -20.83 29.23
CA GLU A 159 -10.79 -20.96 29.88
C GLU A 159 -11.93 -21.09 28.85
N TRP A 160 -11.87 -22.18 28.09
CA TRP A 160 -12.81 -22.49 27.01
C TRP A 160 -14.26 -22.63 27.47
N CYS A 161 -14.49 -23.04 28.72
CA CYS A 161 -15.84 -23.22 29.25
C CYS A 161 -16.55 -21.89 29.56
N GLU A 162 -15.80 -20.78 29.53
CA GLU A 162 -16.34 -19.43 29.74
C GLU A 162 -16.04 -18.52 28.54
N GLY A 163 -15.65 -19.08 27.39
CA GLY A 163 -15.33 -18.32 26.17
C GLY A 163 -14.12 -17.38 26.30
N ALA A 164 -13.35 -17.47 27.39
CA ALA A 164 -12.24 -16.57 27.72
C ALA A 164 -10.89 -17.24 27.44
N TYR A 165 -10.54 -17.35 26.16
CA TYR A 165 -9.32 -18.03 25.70
C TYR A 165 -8.45 -17.12 24.83
N LEU A 166 -7.13 -17.34 24.90
CA LEU A 166 -6.15 -16.75 23.98
C LEU A 166 -5.54 -17.79 23.04
N GLU A 167 -5.67 -19.08 23.38
CA GLU A 167 -5.21 -20.17 22.52
C GLU A 167 -5.84 -20.07 21.11
N PRO A 168 -5.07 -20.39 20.03
CA PRO A 168 -5.61 -20.35 18.69
C PRO A 168 -6.84 -21.25 18.53
N ASP A 169 -7.88 -20.73 17.88
CA ASP A 169 -9.11 -21.46 17.59
C ASP A 169 -9.31 -21.67 16.07
N LEU A 170 -10.42 -22.30 15.69
CA LEU A 170 -10.76 -22.51 14.28
C LEU A 170 -11.37 -21.26 13.60
N HIS A 171 -11.84 -20.27 14.36
CA HIS A 171 -12.60 -19.13 13.84
C HIS A 171 -11.72 -17.91 13.57
N PHE A 172 -10.89 -17.54 14.54
CA PHE A 172 -9.96 -16.43 14.54
C PHE A 172 -8.48 -16.87 14.45
N GLY A 173 -8.17 -18.16 14.57
CA GLY A 173 -6.78 -18.63 14.54
C GLY A 173 -5.96 -17.96 15.64
N SER A 174 -4.77 -17.46 15.32
CA SER A 174 -3.89 -16.77 16.28
C SER A 174 -4.22 -15.28 16.49
N ALA A 175 -5.36 -14.77 16.02
CA ALA A 175 -5.63 -13.33 15.98
C ALA A 175 -5.65 -12.64 17.36
N TYR A 176 -6.18 -13.29 18.41
CA TYR A 176 -6.17 -12.73 19.78
C TYR A 176 -4.76 -12.69 20.39
N LEU A 177 -3.88 -13.65 20.06
CA LEU A 177 -2.47 -13.60 20.43
C LEU A 177 -1.75 -12.46 19.71
N ASN A 178 -2.01 -12.30 18.41
CA ASN A 178 -1.40 -11.22 17.62
C ASN A 178 -1.87 -9.84 18.13
N ALA A 179 -3.14 -9.69 18.48
CA ALA A 179 -3.70 -8.50 19.12
C ALA A 179 -3.02 -8.21 20.48
N THR A 180 -2.83 -9.25 21.29
CA THR A 180 -2.12 -9.13 22.57
C THR A 180 -0.68 -8.66 22.37
N ALA A 181 0.04 -9.25 21.42
CA ALA A 181 1.41 -8.87 21.10
C ALA A 181 1.47 -7.40 20.66
N ARG A 182 0.60 -6.99 19.72
CA ARG A 182 0.52 -5.62 19.22
C ARG A 182 0.33 -4.59 20.32
N ALA A 183 -0.65 -4.81 21.20
CA ALA A 183 -0.94 -3.93 22.32
C ALA A 183 0.21 -3.89 23.35
N ALA A 184 0.81 -5.04 23.68
CA ALA A 184 1.85 -5.13 24.72
C ALA A 184 3.20 -4.55 24.28
N THR A 185 3.58 -4.72 23.02
CA THR A 185 4.88 -4.23 22.52
C THR A 185 4.79 -2.80 21.99
N GLY A 186 3.59 -2.22 21.91
CA GLY A 186 3.39 -1.00 21.14
C GLY A 186 3.79 -1.17 19.67
N LEU A 187 3.67 -2.39 19.11
CA LEU A 187 3.75 -2.60 17.66
C LEU A 187 2.57 -1.93 16.93
N THR A 188 1.69 -1.29 17.68
CA THR A 188 0.69 -0.29 17.27
C THR A 188 1.12 1.14 17.62
N SER A 189 2.42 1.43 17.68
CA SER A 189 2.88 2.82 17.62
C SER A 189 2.73 3.28 16.18
N ASP A 190 1.63 3.97 15.97
CA ASP A 190 1.24 4.82 14.86
C ASP A 190 2.42 5.59 14.23
N ARG A 191 3.19 4.92 13.37
CA ARG A 191 3.84 5.57 12.23
C ARG A 191 2.88 5.40 11.07
N SER A 192 1.74 6.09 11.22
CA SER A 192 0.56 5.97 10.37
C SER A 192 0.97 5.94 8.92
N VAL A 193 0.46 4.95 8.19
CA VAL A 193 0.28 5.04 6.74
C VAL A 193 -0.05 6.49 6.40
N SER A 194 0.72 7.11 5.51
CA SER A 194 0.53 8.53 5.19
C SER A 194 -0.93 8.76 4.81
N LYS A 195 -1.60 9.70 5.50
CA LYS A 195 -3.01 10.01 5.29
C LYS A 195 -3.17 11.23 4.40
N ILE A 196 -3.95 11.10 3.34
CA ILE A 196 -4.21 12.20 2.39
C ILE A 196 -5.70 12.45 2.27
N LEU A 197 -6.10 13.69 2.51
CA LEU A 197 -7.47 14.12 2.30
C LEU A 197 -7.68 14.50 0.83
N LEU A 198 -8.65 13.86 0.17
CA LEU A 198 -9.00 14.14 -1.21
C LEU A 198 -10.24 15.03 -1.26
N VAL A 199 -10.09 16.26 -1.75
CA VAL A 199 -11.16 17.27 -1.73
C VAL A 199 -11.71 17.51 -3.13
N GLY A 200 -13.03 17.44 -3.28
CA GLY A 200 -13.75 17.73 -4.53
C GLY A 200 -14.94 18.65 -4.31
N HIS A 201 -15.44 19.26 -5.37
CA HIS A 201 -16.54 20.23 -5.28
C HIS A 201 -17.92 19.57 -5.24
N ASP A 202 -18.15 18.50 -6.00
CA ASP A 202 -19.40 17.72 -5.98
C ASP A 202 -19.18 16.25 -6.41
N ALA A 203 -20.26 15.45 -6.45
CA ALA A 203 -20.26 14.08 -6.95
C ALA A 203 -21.05 13.89 -8.27
N PHE A 204 -21.12 14.90 -9.13
CA PHE A 204 -21.77 14.79 -10.45
C PHE A 204 -20.88 13.98 -11.43
N PRO A 205 -21.43 13.13 -12.31
CA PRO A 205 -20.67 12.27 -13.22
C PRO A 205 -20.02 13.06 -14.36
N ALA A 206 -18.92 13.75 -14.06
CA ALA A 206 -18.09 14.46 -15.03
C ALA A 206 -16.60 14.13 -14.85
N GLY A 207 -15.78 14.62 -15.79
CA GLY A 207 -14.37 14.25 -15.89
C GLY A 207 -13.54 14.59 -14.64
N ALA A 208 -13.85 15.69 -13.96
CA ALA A 208 -13.16 16.10 -12.74
C ALA A 208 -13.42 15.14 -11.56
N GLN A 209 -14.66 14.68 -11.40
CA GLN A 209 -15.07 13.79 -10.32
C GLN A 209 -14.49 12.40 -10.56
N HIS A 210 -14.55 11.89 -11.79
CA HIS A 210 -13.85 10.66 -12.16
C HIS A 210 -12.34 10.77 -11.95
N LEU A 211 -11.72 11.93 -12.22
CA LEU A 211 -10.30 12.14 -11.93
C LEU A 211 -10.01 11.98 -10.42
N LEU A 212 -10.75 12.68 -9.55
CA LEU A 212 -10.56 12.57 -8.08
C LEU A 212 -10.80 11.16 -7.56
N LEU A 213 -11.86 10.49 -8.05
CA LEU A 213 -12.18 9.12 -7.68
C LEU A 213 -11.04 8.16 -8.05
N ASN A 214 -10.49 8.29 -9.28
CA ASN A 214 -9.40 7.43 -9.72
C ASN A 214 -8.06 7.77 -9.05
N ILE A 215 -7.79 9.05 -8.74
CA ILE A 215 -6.66 9.42 -7.86
C ILE A 215 -6.75 8.64 -6.55
N GLY A 216 -7.94 8.60 -5.93
CA GLY A 216 -8.15 7.86 -4.69
C GLY A 216 -7.98 6.34 -4.84
N LYS A 217 -8.52 5.75 -5.91
CA LYS A 217 -8.31 4.32 -6.21
C LYS A 217 -6.82 3.99 -6.32
N THR A 218 -6.07 4.77 -7.10
CA THR A 218 -4.64 4.56 -7.32
C THR A 218 -3.79 4.80 -6.06
N LEU A 219 -4.12 5.81 -5.25
CA LEU A 219 -3.46 6.02 -3.94
C LEU A 219 -3.58 4.77 -3.04
N ARG A 220 -4.75 4.13 -3.04
CA ARG A 220 -4.97 2.89 -2.27
C ARG A 220 -4.32 1.67 -2.92
N SER A 221 -4.55 1.43 -4.22
CA SER A 221 -4.14 0.20 -4.90
C SER A 221 -2.64 0.14 -5.20
N ALA A 222 -2.05 1.23 -5.68
CA ALA A 222 -0.63 1.29 -6.01
C ALA A 222 0.22 1.60 -4.79
N PHE A 223 -0.15 2.63 -4.03
CA PHE A 223 0.75 3.22 -3.01
C PHE A 223 0.42 2.84 -1.57
N ASN A 224 -0.73 2.23 -1.31
CA ASN A 224 -1.18 1.84 0.04
C ASN A 224 -1.36 3.07 0.95
N ILE A 225 -1.82 4.18 0.40
CA ILE A 225 -2.07 5.42 1.13
C ILE A 225 -3.48 5.37 1.71
N GLU A 226 -3.61 5.73 2.98
CA GLU A 226 -4.91 5.91 3.62
C GLU A 226 -5.50 7.25 3.15
N ILE A 227 -6.75 7.22 2.71
CA ILE A 227 -7.43 8.39 2.17
C ILE A 227 -8.83 8.50 2.74
N ASP A 228 -9.33 9.73 2.85
CA ASP A 228 -10.74 10.05 3.02
C ASP A 228 -11.13 11.06 1.92
N PHE A 229 -12.39 11.03 1.51
CA PHE A 229 -12.96 12.03 0.59
C PHE A 229 -13.74 13.10 1.35
N LEU A 230 -13.55 14.36 0.96
CA LEU A 230 -14.38 15.50 1.35
C LEU A 230 -14.98 16.14 0.09
N LEU A 231 -16.30 16.08 -0.05
CA LEU A 231 -17.02 16.74 -1.14
C LEU A 231 -17.80 17.95 -0.61
N LEU A 232 -17.69 19.09 -1.30
CA LEU A 232 -18.40 20.31 -0.90
C LEU A 232 -19.91 20.23 -1.18
N GLN A 233 -20.33 19.33 -2.06
CA GLN A 233 -21.72 19.04 -2.40
C GLN A 233 -21.88 17.56 -2.78
N GLY A 234 -23.10 17.03 -2.65
CA GLY A 234 -23.43 15.66 -3.04
C GLY A 234 -23.61 15.45 -4.55
N GLY A 235 -24.02 14.25 -4.95
CA GLY A 235 -24.28 13.89 -6.35
C GLY A 235 -24.43 12.39 -6.61
N ALA A 236 -24.51 12.00 -7.88
CA ALA A 236 -24.78 10.62 -8.27
C ALA A 236 -23.63 9.63 -7.97
N LEU A 237 -22.39 10.11 -7.90
CA LEU A 237 -21.20 9.28 -7.68
C LEU A 237 -20.90 9.00 -6.20
N GLU A 238 -21.73 9.45 -5.24
CA GLU A 238 -21.45 9.28 -3.80
C GLU A 238 -21.20 7.82 -3.39
N ALA A 239 -21.99 6.88 -3.91
CA ALA A 239 -21.81 5.46 -3.64
C ALA A 239 -20.46 4.93 -4.15
N GLU A 240 -19.97 5.46 -5.27
CA GLU A 240 -18.70 5.05 -5.87
C GLU A 240 -17.52 5.61 -5.06
N TYR A 241 -17.60 6.86 -4.61
CA TYR A 241 -16.63 7.41 -3.66
C TYR A 241 -16.60 6.62 -2.35
N ALA A 242 -17.77 6.34 -1.76
CA ALA A 242 -17.88 5.57 -0.51
C ALA A 242 -17.39 4.12 -0.65
N SER A 243 -17.46 3.53 -1.84
CA SER A 243 -16.89 2.20 -2.11
C SER A 243 -15.35 2.19 -2.10
N VAL A 244 -14.73 3.34 -2.36
CA VAL A 244 -13.27 3.48 -2.40
C VAL A 244 -12.71 3.88 -1.05
N ALA A 245 -13.35 4.80 -0.32
CA ALA A 245 -12.88 5.27 0.98
C ALA A 245 -14.00 5.98 1.75
N PRO A 246 -13.84 6.25 3.06
CA PRO A 246 -14.80 7.05 3.80
C PRO A 246 -15.08 8.39 3.10
N LEU A 247 -16.36 8.69 2.92
CA LEU A 247 -16.85 9.89 2.24
C LEU A 247 -17.53 10.81 3.23
N THR A 248 -17.11 12.08 3.26
CA THR A 248 -17.80 13.17 3.94
C THR A 248 -18.33 14.15 2.90
N VAL A 249 -19.64 14.37 2.89
CA VAL A 249 -20.29 15.39 2.05
C VAL A 249 -20.77 16.53 2.93
N LEU A 250 -20.39 17.76 2.60
CA LEU A 250 -20.81 18.94 3.35
C LEU A 250 -22.30 19.23 3.15
N LYS A 251 -22.95 19.69 4.23
CA LYS A 251 -24.32 20.20 4.18
C LYS A 251 -24.37 21.66 3.74
N GLN A 252 -23.40 22.45 4.21
CA GLN A 252 -23.26 23.87 3.91
C GLN A 252 -21.78 24.28 3.95
N ALA A 253 -21.41 25.30 3.17
CA ALA A 253 -20.02 25.75 3.07
C ALA A 253 -19.44 26.29 4.39
N SER A 254 -20.28 26.75 5.33
CA SER A 254 -19.83 27.19 6.66
C SER A 254 -19.29 26.06 7.53
N ASP A 255 -19.54 24.80 7.17
CA ASP A 255 -19.09 23.64 7.96
C ASP A 255 -17.64 23.23 7.62
N ILE A 256 -17.02 23.86 6.61
CA ILE A 256 -15.64 23.53 6.19
C ILE A 256 -14.66 23.54 7.36
N PRO A 257 -14.56 24.60 8.19
CA PRO A 257 -13.53 24.63 9.24
C PRO A 257 -13.71 23.54 10.30
N ALA A 258 -14.95 23.30 10.75
CA ALA A 258 -15.24 22.26 11.74
C ALA A 258 -14.95 20.85 11.19
N THR A 259 -15.27 20.63 9.91
CA THR A 259 -15.02 19.35 9.24
C THR A 259 -13.52 19.11 9.05
N LEU A 260 -12.76 20.12 8.66
CA LEU A 260 -11.30 20.03 8.52
C LEU A 260 -10.60 19.82 9.87
N GLN A 261 -11.10 20.42 10.95
CA GLN A 261 -10.62 20.16 12.30
C GLN A 261 -10.77 18.66 12.68
N HIS A 262 -11.92 18.05 12.36
CA HIS A 262 -12.12 16.61 12.58
C HIS A 262 -11.12 15.75 11.79
N PHE A 263 -10.79 16.13 10.55
CA PHE A 263 -9.74 15.44 9.79
C PHE A 263 -8.34 15.62 10.40
N ARG A 264 -8.02 16.80 10.95
CA ARG A 264 -6.76 17.01 11.69
C ARG A 264 -6.68 16.09 12.91
N GLU A 265 -7.77 15.94 13.65
CA GLU A 265 -7.86 15.07 14.83
C GLU A 265 -7.72 13.58 14.45
N LYS A 266 -8.13 13.20 13.23
CA LYS A 266 -7.88 11.87 12.63
C LYS A 266 -6.45 11.66 12.11
N GLY A 267 -5.57 12.66 12.19
CA GLY A 267 -4.17 12.58 11.79
C GLY A 267 -3.86 12.97 10.33
N PHE A 268 -4.81 13.55 9.59
CA PHE A 268 -4.54 14.01 8.23
C PHE A 268 -3.66 15.27 8.23
N THR A 269 -2.54 15.24 7.50
CA THR A 269 -1.59 16.36 7.41
C THR A 269 -1.41 16.91 6.00
N ALA A 270 -1.89 16.18 4.99
CA ALA A 270 -1.81 16.56 3.58
C ALA A 270 -3.18 16.47 2.89
N ALA A 271 -3.37 17.29 1.85
CA ALA A 271 -4.58 17.30 1.05
C ALA A 271 -4.31 17.53 -0.44
N ILE A 272 -5.08 16.86 -1.29
CA ILE A 272 -5.15 17.12 -2.73
C ILE A 272 -6.54 17.68 -3.02
N ALA A 273 -6.60 18.95 -3.37
CA ALA A 273 -7.84 19.63 -3.75
C ALA A 273 -7.99 19.62 -5.26
N ASN A 274 -8.99 18.89 -5.74
CA ASN A 274 -9.25 18.77 -7.17
C ASN A 274 -10.24 19.82 -7.64
N THR A 275 -9.82 20.47 -8.74
CA THR A 275 -10.41 21.61 -9.46
C THR A 275 -10.38 22.95 -8.75
N ALA A 276 -10.36 24.02 -9.56
CA ALA A 276 -10.47 25.39 -9.10
C ALA A 276 -11.77 25.65 -8.30
N ALA A 277 -12.83 24.88 -8.57
CA ALA A 277 -14.10 24.96 -7.84
C ALA A 277 -13.97 24.62 -6.35
N SER A 278 -12.96 23.83 -5.98
CA SER A 278 -12.67 23.48 -4.57
C SER A 278 -11.90 24.58 -3.83
N GLY A 279 -11.61 25.71 -4.47
CA GLY A 279 -10.72 26.75 -3.94
C GLY A 279 -11.13 27.37 -2.61
N ARG A 280 -12.44 27.41 -2.33
CA ARG A 280 -12.94 27.84 -1.01
C ARG A 280 -12.45 26.95 0.11
N ALA A 281 -12.37 25.63 -0.10
CA ALA A 281 -11.81 24.70 0.88
C ALA A 281 -10.28 24.74 0.91
N THR A 282 -9.62 24.94 -0.24
CA THR A 282 -8.15 25.06 -0.35
C THR A 282 -7.58 26.11 0.59
N LYS A 283 -8.23 27.28 0.71
CA LYS A 283 -7.80 28.32 1.64
C LYS A 283 -7.81 27.83 3.10
N PHE A 284 -8.93 27.24 3.55
CA PHE A 284 -9.07 26.72 4.91
C PHE A 284 -8.12 25.55 5.20
N LEU A 285 -7.89 24.66 4.23
CA LEU A 285 -6.91 23.58 4.36
C LEU A 285 -5.53 24.12 4.74
N VAL A 286 -5.06 25.16 4.04
CA VAL A 286 -3.76 25.77 4.30
C VAL A 286 -3.75 26.47 5.66
N GLU A 287 -4.79 27.23 6.00
CA GLU A 287 -4.93 27.90 7.30
C GLU A 287 -4.94 26.91 8.48
N MET A 288 -5.45 25.69 8.28
CA MET A 288 -5.49 24.62 9.28
C MET A 288 -4.25 23.71 9.25
N GLY A 289 -3.20 24.09 8.52
CA GLY A 289 -1.91 23.42 8.53
C GLY A 289 -1.86 22.14 7.70
N PHE A 290 -2.75 21.96 6.72
CA PHE A 290 -2.62 20.91 5.70
C PHE A 290 -1.65 21.34 4.62
N ARG A 291 -0.68 20.48 4.31
CA ARG A 291 0.11 20.62 3.08
C ARG A 291 -0.79 20.34 1.87
N THR A 292 -1.09 21.39 1.11
CA THR A 292 -2.17 21.34 0.12
C THR A 292 -1.63 21.46 -1.31
N VAL A 293 -1.99 20.48 -2.15
CA VAL A 293 -1.78 20.49 -3.60
C VAL A 293 -3.11 20.81 -4.27
N SER A 294 -3.17 21.88 -5.07
CA SER A 294 -4.38 22.23 -5.83
C SER A 294 -4.22 21.81 -7.28
N LEU A 295 -5.19 21.08 -7.81
CA LEU A 295 -5.24 20.69 -9.21
C LEU A 295 -6.14 21.67 -9.98
N VAL A 296 -5.64 22.22 -11.08
CA VAL A 296 -6.34 23.23 -11.87
C VAL A 296 -6.50 22.72 -13.30
N HIS A 297 -7.75 22.48 -13.68
CA HIS A 297 -8.13 21.84 -14.94
C HIS A 297 -9.24 22.63 -15.65
N GLU A 298 -9.30 23.93 -15.41
CA GLU A 298 -10.29 24.84 -16.00
C GLU A 298 -9.61 25.82 -16.95
N LEU A 299 -10.37 26.36 -17.90
CA LEU A 299 -9.95 27.47 -18.77
C LEU A 299 -10.81 28.71 -18.49
N PRO A 300 -10.39 29.92 -18.92
CA PRO A 300 -11.05 31.16 -18.52
C PRO A 300 -12.55 31.22 -18.81
N ARG A 301 -13.01 30.69 -19.94
CA ARG A 301 -14.44 30.76 -20.29
C ARG A 301 -15.29 29.90 -19.36
N ILE A 302 -14.86 28.67 -19.03
CA ILE A 302 -15.63 27.83 -18.10
C ILE A 302 -15.62 28.40 -16.68
N LEU A 303 -14.52 29.04 -16.25
CA LEU A 303 -14.52 29.77 -14.97
C LEU A 303 -15.57 30.86 -14.96
N HIS A 304 -15.65 31.67 -16.02
CA HIS A 304 -16.62 32.74 -16.14
C HIS A 304 -18.07 32.24 -16.20
N GLU A 305 -18.34 31.25 -17.05
CA GLU A 305 -19.68 30.65 -17.20
C GLU A 305 -20.18 30.03 -15.89
N LYS A 306 -19.26 29.54 -15.04
CA LYS A 306 -19.58 28.93 -13.73
C LYS A 306 -19.38 29.86 -12.53
N GLN A 307 -18.97 31.11 -12.74
CA GLN A 307 -18.69 32.09 -11.68
C GLN A 307 -17.66 31.58 -10.65
N LEU A 308 -16.59 30.96 -11.13
CA LEU A 308 -15.55 30.30 -10.33
C LEU A 308 -14.27 31.11 -10.19
N GLU A 309 -14.19 32.34 -10.71
CA GLU A 309 -12.97 33.15 -10.73
C GLU A 309 -12.42 33.41 -9.32
N GLU A 310 -13.28 33.74 -8.35
CA GLU A 310 -12.88 33.96 -6.96
C GLU A 310 -12.36 32.67 -6.31
N ALA A 311 -13.03 31.54 -6.58
CA ALA A 311 -12.61 30.23 -6.08
C ALA A 311 -11.26 29.83 -6.70
N ALA A 312 -11.08 30.03 -8.01
CA ALA A 312 -9.83 29.77 -8.70
C ALA A 312 -8.68 30.62 -8.14
N ALA A 313 -8.90 31.92 -7.93
CA ALA A 313 -7.92 32.81 -7.33
C ALA A 313 -7.55 32.37 -5.90
N ALA A 314 -8.53 31.94 -5.10
CA ALA A 314 -8.27 31.41 -3.77
C ALA A 314 -7.47 30.10 -3.79
N ALA A 315 -7.81 29.18 -4.71
CA ALA A 315 -7.12 27.91 -4.89
C ALA A 315 -5.65 28.12 -5.27
N ILE A 316 -5.41 28.92 -6.31
CA ILE A 316 -4.09 29.18 -6.87
C ILE A 316 -3.25 30.03 -5.91
N GLY A 317 -3.86 31.04 -5.27
CA GLY A 317 -3.16 31.96 -4.38
C GLY A 317 -2.72 31.32 -3.07
N SER A 318 -3.48 30.36 -2.54
CA SER A 318 -3.26 29.81 -1.18
C SER A 318 -2.46 28.51 -1.15
N ALA A 319 -2.58 27.66 -2.17
CA ALA A 319 -1.99 26.33 -2.14
C ALA A 319 -0.45 26.34 -2.03
N HIS A 320 0.11 25.27 -1.45
CA HIS A 320 1.56 25.10 -1.36
C HIS A 320 2.17 24.73 -2.71
N ARG A 321 1.41 23.99 -3.53
CA ARG A 321 1.72 23.61 -4.90
C ARG A 321 0.44 23.68 -5.74
N VAL A 322 0.56 24.18 -6.96
CA VAL A 322 -0.54 24.25 -7.93
C VAL A 322 -0.13 23.48 -9.17
N VAL A 323 -0.93 22.49 -9.55
CA VAL A 323 -0.65 21.62 -10.69
C VAL A 323 -1.60 21.96 -11.82
N PHE A 324 -1.04 22.40 -12.94
CA PHE A 324 -1.76 22.69 -14.17
C PHE A 324 -1.59 21.54 -15.17
N ALA A 325 -2.64 21.27 -15.94
CA ALA A 325 -2.61 20.20 -16.94
C ALA A 325 -1.66 20.49 -18.13
N SER A 326 -1.38 21.76 -18.43
CA SER A 326 -0.45 22.18 -19.48
C SER A 326 0.00 23.63 -19.28
N ASP A 327 1.08 24.03 -19.94
CA ASP A 327 1.53 25.44 -19.98
C ASP A 327 0.42 26.38 -20.47
N PHE A 328 -0.34 25.98 -21.51
CA PHE A 328 -1.45 26.78 -22.04
C PHE A 328 -2.50 27.09 -20.96
N VAL A 329 -2.87 26.09 -20.16
CA VAL A 329 -3.86 26.25 -19.08
C VAL A 329 -3.32 27.20 -18.01
N ARG A 330 -2.06 27.03 -17.59
CA ARG A 330 -1.40 27.94 -16.64
C ARG A 330 -1.44 29.37 -17.18
N ASP A 331 -0.91 29.59 -18.38
CA ASP A 331 -0.72 30.93 -18.93
C ASP A 331 -2.04 31.67 -19.10
N LYS A 332 -3.08 30.98 -19.61
CA LYS A 332 -4.41 31.57 -19.78
C LYS A 332 -5.10 31.90 -18.47
N LEU A 333 -4.95 31.07 -17.45
CA LEU A 333 -5.54 31.35 -16.14
C LEU A 333 -4.79 32.44 -15.38
N VAL A 334 -3.47 32.42 -15.42
CA VAL A 334 -2.63 33.45 -14.81
C VAL A 334 -2.94 34.81 -15.43
N GLU A 335 -3.03 34.88 -16.76
CA GLU A 335 -3.43 36.08 -17.49
C GLU A 335 -4.85 36.55 -17.07
N ALA A 336 -5.83 35.64 -17.08
CA ALA A 336 -7.22 35.97 -16.78
C ALA A 336 -7.44 36.43 -15.32
N LEU A 337 -6.65 35.89 -14.38
CA LEU A 337 -6.75 36.21 -12.95
C LEU A 337 -5.78 37.29 -12.49
N GLY A 338 -4.91 37.80 -13.38
CA GLY A 338 -3.91 38.81 -13.05
C GLY A 338 -2.84 38.33 -12.06
N LEU A 339 -2.45 37.06 -12.15
CA LEU A 339 -1.45 36.44 -11.27
C LEU A 339 -0.03 36.53 -11.88
N ASP A 340 0.99 36.27 -11.07
CA ASP A 340 2.37 36.14 -11.55
C ASP A 340 2.63 34.73 -12.10
N GLY A 341 2.90 34.61 -13.39
CA GLY A 341 3.16 33.33 -14.05
C GLY A 341 4.51 32.69 -13.72
N THR A 342 5.39 33.42 -13.02
CA THR A 342 6.73 32.93 -12.64
C THR A 342 6.79 32.28 -11.26
N ASP A 343 5.63 32.12 -10.61
CA ASP A 343 5.53 31.51 -9.29
C ASP A 343 6.03 30.05 -9.28
N GLU A 344 7.07 29.76 -8.49
CA GLU A 344 7.69 28.43 -8.36
C GLU A 344 6.75 27.37 -7.79
N ARG A 345 5.59 27.76 -7.25
CA ARG A 345 4.53 26.83 -6.83
C ARG A 345 3.79 26.22 -8.02
N PHE A 346 3.86 26.83 -9.19
CA PHE A 346 3.13 26.41 -10.39
C PHE A 346 3.90 25.33 -11.14
N LEU A 347 3.30 24.15 -11.22
CA LEU A 347 3.88 22.96 -11.83
C LEU A 347 3.02 22.51 -13.00
N ILE A 348 3.67 22.07 -14.08
CA ILE A 348 2.98 21.50 -15.23
C ILE A 348 3.04 19.99 -15.15
N ARG A 349 1.89 19.35 -14.97
CA ARG A 349 1.76 17.90 -15.01
C ARG A 349 0.38 17.50 -15.52
N ALA A 350 0.35 16.94 -16.71
CA ALA A 350 -0.86 16.38 -17.30
C ALA A 350 -1.29 15.11 -16.54
N GLN A 351 -2.61 14.97 -16.33
CA GLN A 351 -3.19 13.88 -15.53
C GLN A 351 -3.03 12.47 -16.11
N GLY A 352 -2.70 12.33 -17.39
CA GLY A 352 -2.66 11.03 -18.06
C GLY A 352 -4.04 10.40 -18.24
N SER A 353 -4.09 9.11 -18.60
CA SER A 353 -5.33 8.34 -18.76
C SER A 353 -5.48 7.31 -17.64
N TYR A 354 -6.52 7.44 -16.80
CA TYR A 354 -6.87 6.44 -15.79
C TYR A 354 -7.54 5.19 -16.39
N LYS A 355 -7.74 5.14 -17.71
CA LYS A 355 -8.16 3.95 -18.45
C LYS A 355 -6.99 3.46 -19.28
N GLN A 356 -6.65 2.18 -19.12
CA GLN A 356 -5.74 1.51 -20.04
C GLN A 356 -6.54 1.11 -21.29
N ILE A 357 -6.22 1.75 -22.42
CA ILE A 357 -6.86 1.51 -23.70
C ILE A 357 -5.83 0.85 -24.61
N GLU A 358 -6.11 -0.38 -25.00
CA GLU A 358 -5.28 -1.16 -25.92
C GLU A 358 -6.00 -1.36 -27.27
N PRO A 359 -5.29 -1.62 -28.38
CA PRO A 359 -5.93 -1.93 -29.65
C PRO A 359 -6.77 -3.21 -29.56
N VAL A 360 -8.03 -3.16 -30.04
CA VAL A 360 -8.95 -4.31 -30.08
C VAL A 360 -9.54 -4.53 -31.48
N PRO A 361 -8.76 -5.07 -32.43
CA PRO A 361 -9.19 -5.19 -33.83
C PRO A 361 -10.47 -6.02 -34.02
N THR A 362 -10.68 -7.06 -33.22
CA THR A 362 -11.85 -7.93 -33.33
C THR A 362 -13.13 -7.21 -32.93
N GLU A 363 -13.13 -6.49 -31.81
CA GLU A 363 -14.27 -5.70 -31.37
C GLU A 363 -14.51 -4.49 -32.27
N ALA A 364 -13.46 -3.89 -32.82
CA ALA A 364 -13.57 -2.82 -33.80
C ALA A 364 -14.37 -3.23 -35.05
N VAL A 365 -14.18 -4.45 -35.55
CA VAL A 365 -14.96 -5.00 -36.68
C VAL A 365 -16.43 -5.16 -36.32
N LEU A 366 -16.73 -5.65 -35.12
CA LEU A 366 -18.10 -5.78 -34.63
C LEU A 366 -18.78 -4.42 -34.51
N PHE A 367 -18.07 -3.43 -33.98
CA PHE A 367 -18.54 -2.05 -33.87
C PHE A 367 -18.82 -1.44 -35.24
N ARG A 368 -17.90 -1.56 -36.20
CA ARG A 368 -18.14 -1.07 -37.58
C ARG A 368 -19.38 -1.69 -38.19
N LYS A 369 -19.64 -2.99 -37.94
CA LYS A 369 -20.83 -3.69 -38.41
C LYS A 369 -22.12 -3.16 -37.75
N GLU A 370 -22.09 -2.80 -36.46
CA GLU A 370 -23.22 -2.19 -35.72
C GLU A 370 -23.75 -0.95 -36.45
N PHE A 371 -22.84 -0.11 -36.97
CA PHE A 371 -23.16 1.15 -37.66
C PHE A 371 -23.17 1.04 -39.19
N GLY A 372 -23.11 -0.18 -39.74
CA GLY A 372 -23.13 -0.40 -41.19
C GLY A 372 -21.93 0.15 -41.96
N ILE A 373 -20.78 0.32 -41.29
CA ILE A 373 -19.52 0.82 -41.87
C ILE A 373 -18.82 -0.33 -42.61
N ALA A 374 -18.57 -0.20 -43.92
CA ALA A 374 -17.91 -1.25 -44.68
C ALA A 374 -16.40 -1.31 -44.39
N ALA A 375 -15.76 -2.46 -44.67
CA ALA A 375 -14.33 -2.67 -44.36
C ALA A 375 -13.39 -1.68 -45.07
N GLY A 376 -13.80 -1.11 -46.21
CA GLY A 376 -13.04 -0.09 -46.96
C GLY A 376 -13.40 1.36 -46.62
N ASP A 377 -14.46 1.57 -45.84
CA ASP A 377 -14.89 2.91 -45.45
C ASP A 377 -14.01 3.45 -44.32
N LYS A 378 -13.96 4.78 -44.23
CA LYS A 378 -13.16 5.48 -43.23
C LYS A 378 -14.05 6.09 -42.14
N MET A 379 -13.54 6.15 -40.91
CA MET A 379 -14.30 6.66 -39.77
C MET A 379 -13.56 7.80 -39.04
N VAL A 380 -14.25 8.92 -38.86
CA VAL A 380 -13.79 10.07 -38.06
C VAL A 380 -14.57 10.10 -36.75
N LEU A 381 -13.85 10.17 -35.63
CA LEU A 381 -14.43 10.12 -34.30
C LEU A 381 -14.34 11.47 -33.59
N GLY A 382 -15.42 11.87 -32.93
CA GLY A 382 -15.45 12.91 -31.90
C GLY A 382 -16.01 12.35 -30.59
N VAL A 383 -15.44 12.74 -29.44
CA VAL A 383 -15.88 12.25 -28.13
C VAL A 383 -16.03 13.40 -27.14
N GLY A 384 -17.16 13.43 -26.45
CA GLY A 384 -17.44 14.39 -25.38
C GLY A 384 -18.92 14.70 -25.22
N TYR A 385 -19.27 15.43 -24.15
CA TYR A 385 -20.60 16.02 -24.04
C TYR A 385 -20.76 17.07 -25.13
N ALA A 386 -21.69 16.85 -26.06
CA ALA A 386 -21.89 17.69 -27.23
C ALA A 386 -22.54 19.02 -26.85
N ASP A 387 -21.70 19.99 -26.52
CA ASP A 387 -22.02 21.40 -26.29
C ASP A 387 -21.20 22.30 -27.25
N LEU A 388 -21.41 23.61 -27.14
CA LEU A 388 -20.62 24.59 -27.92
C LEU A 388 -19.14 24.62 -27.51
N ARG A 389 -18.80 24.20 -26.30
CA ARG A 389 -17.41 24.19 -25.83
C ARG A 389 -16.62 23.06 -26.47
N LYS A 390 -17.19 21.86 -26.60
CA LYS A 390 -16.65 20.69 -27.32
C LYS A 390 -16.79 20.81 -28.84
N GLY A 391 -17.54 21.82 -29.30
CA GLY A 391 -17.63 22.20 -30.70
C GLY A 391 -18.31 21.14 -31.56
N PHE A 392 -19.39 20.53 -31.04
CA PHE A 392 -20.19 19.57 -31.81
C PHE A 392 -20.75 20.18 -33.11
N ASP A 393 -21.08 21.47 -33.07
CA ASP A 393 -21.47 22.25 -34.25
C ASP A 393 -20.35 22.29 -35.31
N LEU A 394 -19.10 22.46 -34.89
CA LEU A 394 -17.93 22.45 -35.79
C LEU A 394 -17.66 21.05 -36.32
N PHE A 395 -17.84 20.01 -35.50
CA PHE A 395 -17.75 18.61 -35.95
C PHE A 395 -18.76 18.30 -37.06
N LEU A 396 -20.00 18.77 -36.92
CA LEU A 396 -21.04 18.61 -37.94
C LEU A 396 -20.70 19.37 -39.23
N GLN A 397 -20.12 20.56 -39.13
CA GLN A 397 -19.64 21.32 -40.30
C GLN A 397 -18.49 20.60 -41.02
N VAL A 398 -17.51 20.08 -40.27
CA VAL A 398 -16.40 19.30 -40.83
C VAL A 398 -16.92 18.05 -41.54
N CYS A 399 -17.87 17.33 -40.93
CA CYS A 399 -18.58 16.22 -41.56
C CYS A 399 -19.15 16.61 -42.93
N ASN A 400 -19.90 17.72 -42.98
CA ASN A 400 -20.50 18.20 -44.23
C ASN A 400 -19.46 18.58 -45.29
N LEU A 401 -18.31 19.13 -44.89
CA LEU A 401 -17.25 19.52 -45.81
C LEU A 401 -16.52 18.30 -46.41
N VAL A 402 -16.12 17.35 -45.57
CA VAL A 402 -15.42 16.13 -46.00
C VAL A 402 -16.33 15.26 -46.88
N ARG A 403 -17.60 15.11 -46.49
CA ARG A 403 -18.53 14.24 -47.22
C ARG A 403 -18.93 14.74 -48.59
N ARG A 404 -18.87 16.05 -48.83
CA ARG A 404 -19.05 16.61 -50.19
C ARG A 404 -17.96 16.16 -51.16
N ARG A 405 -16.80 15.74 -50.65
CA ARG A 405 -15.63 15.33 -51.44
C ARG A 405 -15.41 13.82 -51.42
N ASN A 406 -15.80 13.13 -50.34
CA ASN A 406 -15.71 11.68 -50.21
C ASN A 406 -16.95 11.10 -49.51
N ALA A 407 -17.77 10.36 -50.26
CA ALA A 407 -19.01 9.77 -49.73
C ALA A 407 -18.75 8.58 -48.79
N ASN A 408 -17.58 7.94 -48.84
CA ASN A 408 -17.24 6.72 -48.08
C ASN A 408 -16.60 7.03 -46.71
N VAL A 409 -16.88 8.20 -46.15
CA VAL A 409 -16.38 8.63 -44.84
C VAL A 409 -17.54 8.76 -43.87
N HIS A 410 -17.46 8.01 -42.79
CA HIS A 410 -18.39 8.06 -41.67
C HIS A 410 -17.86 9.00 -40.60
N PHE A 411 -18.76 9.76 -39.99
CA PHE A 411 -18.49 10.56 -38.80
C PHE A 411 -19.28 9.97 -37.64
N CYS A 412 -18.63 9.80 -36.49
CA CYS A 412 -19.27 9.28 -35.29
C CYS A 412 -19.01 10.22 -34.12
N TRP A 413 -20.06 10.58 -33.39
CA TRP A 413 -19.93 11.27 -32.12
C TRP A 413 -20.34 10.35 -30.97
N ALA A 414 -19.48 10.22 -29.96
CA ALA A 414 -19.79 9.52 -28.72
C ALA A 414 -19.90 10.50 -27.54
N GLY A 415 -21.02 10.41 -26.84
CA GLY A 415 -21.42 11.27 -25.73
C GLY A 415 -22.85 11.78 -25.85
N GLY A 416 -23.41 12.26 -24.73
CA GLY A 416 -24.71 12.92 -24.72
C GLY A 416 -24.66 14.29 -25.40
N ILE A 417 -25.80 14.77 -25.89
CA ILE A 417 -25.94 16.07 -26.56
C ILE A 417 -26.67 17.03 -25.63
N ASP A 418 -26.19 18.27 -25.57
CA ASP A 418 -26.86 19.32 -24.84
C ASP A 418 -28.28 19.55 -25.39
N PRO A 419 -29.32 19.54 -24.55
CA PRO A 419 -30.70 19.67 -25.02
C PRO A 419 -30.97 20.93 -25.83
N SER A 420 -30.34 22.06 -25.47
CA SER A 420 -30.51 23.31 -26.20
C SER A 420 -29.84 23.23 -27.58
N LEU A 421 -28.64 22.65 -27.64
CA LEU A 421 -27.93 22.44 -28.90
C LEU A 421 -28.70 21.49 -29.83
N GLN A 422 -29.28 20.43 -29.27
CA GLN A 422 -30.12 19.48 -30.01
C GLN A 422 -31.36 20.17 -30.63
N GLU A 423 -31.96 21.13 -29.92
CA GLU A 423 -33.10 21.90 -30.42
C GLU A 423 -32.71 22.79 -31.62
N TRP A 424 -31.59 23.50 -31.52
CA TRP A 424 -31.10 24.39 -32.58
C TRP A 424 -30.55 23.65 -33.81
N LEU A 425 -29.76 22.59 -33.59
CA LEU A 425 -29.09 21.83 -34.67
C LEU A 425 -29.90 20.62 -35.15
N GLY A 426 -31.05 20.32 -34.55
CA GLY A 426 -31.87 19.14 -34.88
C GLY A 426 -32.12 18.91 -36.38
N PRO A 427 -32.50 19.93 -37.17
CA PRO A 427 -32.65 19.77 -38.62
C PRO A 427 -31.36 19.45 -39.37
N GLU A 428 -30.20 19.86 -38.87
CA GLU A 428 -28.88 19.59 -39.47
C GLU A 428 -28.39 18.19 -39.10
N ILE A 429 -28.57 17.80 -37.83
CA ILE A 429 -28.27 16.45 -37.35
C ILE A 429 -29.10 15.43 -38.13
N LYS A 430 -30.42 15.62 -38.25
CA LYS A 430 -31.30 14.73 -39.03
C LYS A 430 -30.88 14.63 -40.49
N ARG A 431 -30.42 15.73 -41.09
CA ARG A 431 -29.91 15.72 -42.47
C ARG A 431 -28.61 14.94 -42.59
N ALA A 432 -27.73 15.01 -41.59
CA ALA A 432 -26.49 14.24 -41.56
C ALA A 432 -26.76 12.74 -41.32
N GLU A 433 -27.65 12.39 -40.39
CA GLU A 433 -28.05 10.99 -40.11
C GLU A 433 -28.76 10.35 -41.31
N ALA A 434 -29.62 11.10 -42.01
CA ALA A 434 -30.37 10.61 -43.17
C ALA A 434 -29.49 10.13 -44.33
N THR A 435 -28.19 10.43 -44.29
CA THR A 435 -27.27 9.93 -45.30
C THR A 435 -26.68 8.56 -44.99
N GLY A 436 -26.87 8.02 -43.78
CA GLY A 436 -26.26 6.76 -43.33
C GLY A 436 -24.76 6.83 -43.00
N HIS A 437 -24.16 8.02 -42.96
CA HIS A 437 -22.71 8.22 -42.74
C HIS A 437 -22.40 9.17 -41.58
N PHE A 438 -23.40 9.53 -40.79
CA PHE A 438 -23.22 10.27 -39.54
C PHE A 438 -23.92 9.50 -38.43
N HIS A 439 -23.18 9.20 -37.37
CA HIS A 439 -23.59 8.28 -36.31
C HIS A 439 -23.52 8.99 -34.96
N LEU A 440 -24.59 8.87 -34.18
CA LEU A 440 -24.62 9.28 -32.79
C LEU A 440 -24.57 8.03 -31.91
N ALA A 441 -23.40 7.73 -31.35
CA ALA A 441 -23.19 6.54 -30.54
C ALA A 441 -23.74 6.69 -29.11
N GLY A 442 -24.07 7.92 -28.68
CA GLY A 442 -24.51 8.21 -27.31
C GLY A 442 -23.42 7.90 -26.28
N TYR A 443 -23.83 7.70 -25.02
CA TYR A 443 -22.90 7.24 -23.97
C TYR A 443 -22.54 5.77 -24.18
N ARG A 444 -21.24 5.45 -24.18
CA ARG A 444 -20.69 4.10 -24.41
C ARG A 444 -19.73 3.72 -23.29
N SER A 445 -19.79 2.47 -22.86
CA SER A 445 -18.83 1.88 -21.91
C SER A 445 -17.64 1.19 -22.61
N ASP A 446 -17.79 0.83 -23.89
CA ASP A 446 -16.84 0.08 -24.73
C ASP A 446 -16.02 1.01 -25.65
N MET A 447 -15.55 2.14 -25.10
CA MET A 447 -14.82 3.18 -25.86
C MET A 447 -13.58 2.66 -26.60
N GLN A 448 -12.92 1.63 -26.07
CA GLN A 448 -11.74 1.00 -26.68
C GLN A 448 -12.02 0.44 -28.09
N ALA A 449 -13.18 -0.19 -28.28
CA ALA A 449 -13.63 -0.69 -29.58
C ALA A 449 -13.91 0.46 -30.55
N LEU A 450 -14.50 1.55 -30.06
CA LEU A 450 -14.78 2.74 -30.84
C LEU A 450 -13.50 3.44 -31.32
N TYR A 451 -12.50 3.59 -30.45
CA TYR A 451 -11.19 4.12 -30.85
C TYR A 451 -10.53 3.22 -31.90
N SER A 452 -10.49 1.91 -31.66
CA SER A 452 -9.90 0.93 -32.59
C SER A 452 -10.63 0.85 -33.94
N ALA A 453 -11.92 1.21 -33.98
CA ALA A 453 -12.72 1.29 -35.20
C ALA A 453 -12.49 2.58 -36.01
N SER A 454 -11.80 3.57 -35.45
CA SER A 454 -11.65 4.90 -36.04
C SER A 454 -10.35 5.06 -36.81
N ASP A 455 -10.35 5.89 -37.85
CA ASP A 455 -9.16 6.21 -38.64
C ASP A 455 -8.54 7.56 -38.23
N VAL A 456 -9.36 8.52 -37.79
CA VAL A 456 -8.93 9.85 -37.35
C VAL A 456 -9.77 10.32 -36.17
N TYR A 457 -9.14 10.94 -35.18
CA TYR A 457 -9.85 11.62 -34.09
C TYR A 457 -9.87 13.14 -34.36
N ALA A 458 -11.06 13.73 -34.39
CA ALA A 458 -11.24 15.17 -34.57
C ALA A 458 -11.61 15.84 -33.24
N LEU A 459 -10.64 16.54 -32.64
CA LEU A 459 -10.85 17.36 -31.44
C LEU A 459 -11.32 18.76 -31.85
N THR A 460 -12.64 18.92 -31.96
CA THR A 460 -13.28 20.17 -32.38
C THR A 460 -13.56 21.15 -31.24
N SER A 461 -12.96 20.93 -30.07
CA SER A 461 -13.16 21.76 -28.89
C SER A 461 -12.70 23.19 -29.11
N ARG A 462 -13.49 24.15 -28.62
CA ARG A 462 -13.10 25.56 -28.44
C ARG A 462 -12.26 25.73 -27.19
N GLU A 463 -12.60 25.00 -26.13
CA GLU A 463 -11.79 24.94 -24.90
C GLU A 463 -11.79 23.51 -24.33
N ASP A 464 -10.60 22.96 -24.13
CA ASP A 464 -10.38 21.66 -23.52
C ASP A 464 -8.99 21.60 -22.84
N PRO A 465 -8.91 21.70 -21.51
CA PRO A 465 -7.64 21.86 -20.79
C PRO A 465 -6.60 20.80 -21.19
N PHE A 466 -6.98 19.51 -21.07
CA PHE A 466 -6.17 18.36 -21.48
C PHE A 466 -7.02 17.07 -21.54
N PRO A 467 -7.88 16.90 -22.57
CA PRO A 467 -8.82 15.78 -22.65
C PRO A 467 -8.15 14.40 -22.71
N THR A 468 -8.53 13.51 -21.77
CA THR A 468 -8.02 12.12 -21.73
C THR A 468 -8.43 11.32 -22.95
N VAL A 469 -9.61 11.56 -23.50
CA VAL A 469 -10.13 10.91 -24.72
C VAL A 469 -9.20 11.05 -25.93
N THR A 470 -8.38 12.10 -25.97
CA THR A 470 -7.33 12.28 -26.98
C THR A 470 -6.14 11.35 -26.74
N LEU A 471 -5.74 11.20 -25.48
CA LEU A 471 -4.69 10.24 -25.09
C LEU A 471 -5.16 8.80 -25.35
N GLU A 472 -6.43 8.50 -25.08
CA GLU A 472 -7.07 7.22 -25.35
C GLU A 472 -7.06 6.88 -26.85
N ALA A 473 -7.35 7.84 -27.73
CA ALA A 473 -7.24 7.66 -29.19
C ALA A 473 -5.79 7.40 -29.64
N LEU A 474 -4.84 8.18 -29.13
CA LEU A 474 -3.41 7.99 -29.43
C LEU A 474 -2.87 6.65 -28.91
N SER A 475 -3.43 6.12 -27.82
CA SER A 475 -3.04 4.82 -27.23
C SER A 475 -3.31 3.64 -28.16
N VAL A 476 -4.26 3.76 -29.08
CA VAL A 476 -4.54 2.76 -30.13
C VAL A 476 -3.99 3.14 -31.50
N GLY A 477 -3.16 4.20 -31.56
CA GLY A 477 -2.53 4.66 -32.79
C GLY A 477 -3.43 5.43 -33.74
N VAL A 478 -4.51 6.06 -33.24
CA VAL A 478 -5.37 6.94 -34.04
C VAL A 478 -4.82 8.38 -34.02
N PRO A 479 -4.45 8.95 -35.18
CA PRO A 479 -3.95 10.32 -35.25
C PRO A 479 -5.04 11.33 -34.91
N VAL A 480 -4.63 12.44 -34.30
CA VAL A 480 -5.51 13.48 -33.78
C VAL A 480 -5.37 14.76 -34.61
N VAL A 481 -6.50 15.40 -34.94
CA VAL A 481 -6.53 16.77 -35.46
C VAL A 481 -7.21 17.67 -34.44
N ALA A 482 -6.57 18.79 -34.08
CA ALA A 482 -7.08 19.71 -33.06
C ALA A 482 -6.96 21.18 -33.51
N PHE A 483 -7.84 22.04 -32.99
CA PHE A 483 -7.73 23.49 -33.17
C PHE A 483 -6.57 24.07 -32.35
N GLN A 484 -5.82 25.00 -32.91
CA GLN A 484 -4.86 25.84 -32.18
C GLN A 484 -5.58 26.62 -31.07
N ASP A 485 -4.88 26.96 -29.98
CA ASP A 485 -5.42 27.79 -28.89
C ASP A 485 -6.68 27.21 -28.20
N SER A 486 -6.90 25.90 -28.31
CA SER A 486 -8.04 25.20 -27.70
C SER A 486 -7.71 24.54 -26.36
N GLY A 487 -6.46 24.55 -25.90
CA GLY A 487 -6.02 23.83 -24.71
C GLY A 487 -4.59 23.32 -24.78
N GLY A 488 -4.27 22.27 -24.02
CA GLY A 488 -2.92 21.69 -23.98
C GLY A 488 -2.59 20.64 -25.05
N ILE A 489 -3.61 20.06 -25.71
CA ILE A 489 -3.40 19.04 -26.76
C ILE A 489 -2.63 19.56 -27.98
N PRO A 490 -2.89 20.78 -28.52
CA PRO A 490 -2.11 21.30 -29.63
C PRO A 490 -0.59 21.28 -29.39
N GLY A 491 -0.17 21.62 -28.17
CA GLY A 491 1.25 21.54 -27.76
C GLY A 491 1.79 20.11 -27.79
N LEU A 492 1.01 19.14 -27.30
CA LEU A 492 1.36 17.71 -27.38
C LEU A 492 1.53 17.24 -28.83
N LEU A 493 0.56 17.52 -29.69
CA LEU A 493 0.58 17.08 -31.09
C LEU A 493 1.79 17.64 -31.84
N HIS A 494 2.09 18.93 -31.63
CA HIS A 494 3.26 19.57 -32.24
C HIS A 494 4.57 18.99 -31.72
N LYS A 495 4.72 18.83 -30.40
CA LYS A 495 5.97 18.38 -29.77
C LYS A 495 6.31 16.93 -30.13
N GLU A 496 5.32 16.05 -30.11
CA GLU A 496 5.51 14.62 -30.30
C GLU A 496 5.32 14.15 -31.75
N ASN A 497 4.81 15.03 -32.63
CA ASN A 497 4.52 14.75 -34.04
C ASN A 497 3.62 13.51 -34.23
N VAL A 498 2.44 13.55 -33.59
CA VAL A 498 1.43 12.46 -33.55
C VAL A 498 0.04 12.90 -34.05
N GLY A 499 -0.03 14.03 -34.76
CA GLY A 499 -1.28 14.60 -35.23
C GLY A 499 -1.08 15.91 -36.00
N CYS A 500 -2.15 16.70 -36.14
CA CYS A 500 -2.09 18.02 -36.79
C CYS A 500 -2.84 19.07 -35.97
N VAL A 501 -2.27 20.27 -35.95
CA VAL A 501 -2.89 21.46 -35.35
C VAL A 501 -3.31 22.38 -36.49
N VAL A 502 -4.57 22.80 -36.49
CA VAL A 502 -5.16 23.70 -37.50
C VAL A 502 -5.59 25.02 -36.87
N PRO A 503 -5.74 26.12 -37.64
CA PRO A 503 -6.15 27.41 -37.09
C PRO A 503 -7.44 27.34 -36.27
N TYR A 504 -7.52 28.15 -35.21
CA TYR A 504 -8.62 28.10 -34.24
C TYR A 504 -10.01 28.24 -34.90
N CYS A 505 -10.89 27.28 -34.61
CA CYS A 505 -12.26 27.20 -35.16
C CYS A 505 -12.39 27.21 -36.70
N ASP A 506 -11.32 26.94 -37.45
CA ASP A 506 -11.35 26.87 -38.92
C ASP A 506 -11.81 25.47 -39.38
N ALA A 507 -13.12 25.29 -39.55
CA ALA A 507 -13.71 24.03 -40.00
C ALA A 507 -13.19 23.57 -41.40
N PRO A 508 -13.02 24.45 -42.41
CA PRO A 508 -12.34 24.08 -43.65
C PRO A 508 -10.93 23.52 -43.48
N ALA A 509 -10.08 24.14 -42.66
CA ALA A 509 -8.74 23.64 -42.39
C ALA A 509 -8.77 22.30 -41.65
N MET A 510 -9.65 22.15 -40.65
CA MET A 510 -9.90 20.88 -39.96
C MET A 510 -10.31 19.78 -40.94
N ALA A 511 -11.24 20.06 -41.86
CA ALA A 511 -11.67 19.11 -42.87
C ALA A 511 -10.52 18.68 -43.79
N GLN A 512 -9.68 19.61 -44.23
CA GLN A 512 -8.51 19.31 -45.08
C GLN A 512 -7.48 18.43 -44.35
N ALA A 513 -7.22 18.72 -43.07
CA ALA A 513 -6.30 17.93 -42.25
C ALA A 513 -6.85 16.51 -42.01
N VAL A 514 -8.13 16.39 -41.67
CA VAL A 514 -8.83 15.10 -41.55
C VAL A 514 -8.72 14.31 -42.86
N GLU A 515 -9.01 14.92 -44.01
CA GLU A 515 -8.87 14.26 -45.33
C GLU A 515 -7.44 13.76 -45.60
N THR A 516 -6.44 14.49 -45.13
CA THR A 516 -5.03 14.09 -45.27
C THR A 516 -4.74 12.80 -44.50
N PHE A 517 -5.17 12.72 -43.24
CA PHE A 517 -5.01 11.51 -42.44
C PHE A 517 -5.90 10.36 -42.93
N LEU A 518 -7.09 10.61 -43.45
CA LEU A 518 -7.93 9.54 -44.02
C LEU A 518 -7.28 8.86 -45.24
N ARG A 519 -6.40 9.57 -45.97
CA ARG A 519 -5.60 9.03 -47.09
C ARG A 519 -4.34 8.30 -46.64
N TRP A 520 -3.91 8.52 -45.40
CA TRP A 520 -2.71 7.92 -44.83
C TRP A 520 -3.08 7.00 -43.67
N THR A 521 -3.06 5.69 -43.91
CA THR A 521 -3.18 4.74 -42.81
C THR A 521 -1.83 4.64 -42.11
N PRO A 522 -1.72 4.97 -40.81
CA PRO A 522 -0.45 4.87 -40.10
C PRO A 522 0.11 3.45 -40.22
N PRO A 523 1.40 3.25 -40.50
CA PRO A 523 2.02 1.93 -40.37
C PRO A 523 2.01 1.48 -38.91
N GLU A 524 2.15 0.18 -38.66
CA GLU A 524 2.16 -0.40 -37.32
C GLU A 524 3.24 0.25 -36.43
N SER A 525 4.44 0.47 -36.96
CA SER A 525 5.51 1.16 -36.24
C SER A 525 5.16 2.57 -35.76
N GLU A 526 4.33 3.31 -36.51
CA GLU A 526 3.88 4.64 -36.08
C GLU A 526 2.77 4.55 -35.04
N ARG A 527 1.87 3.56 -35.14
CA ARG A 527 0.88 3.28 -34.10
C ARG A 527 1.54 2.90 -32.78
N ASP A 528 2.52 2.02 -32.83
CA ASP A 528 3.29 1.59 -31.66
C ASP A 528 4.06 2.75 -31.04
N ARG A 529 4.64 3.63 -31.87
CA ARG A 529 5.28 4.86 -31.40
C ARG A 529 4.29 5.78 -30.68
N MET A 530 3.09 5.99 -31.21
CA MET A 530 2.06 6.81 -30.56
C MET A 530 1.65 6.20 -29.21
N ALA A 531 1.39 4.89 -29.19
CA ALA A 531 1.02 4.17 -27.97
C ALA A 531 2.12 4.25 -26.90
N GLU A 532 3.38 4.06 -27.29
CA GLU A 532 4.53 4.14 -26.37
C GLU A 532 4.73 5.55 -25.80
N ILE A 533 4.48 6.60 -26.58
CA ILE A 533 4.51 7.98 -26.08
C ILE A 533 3.46 8.17 -24.97
N ILE A 534 2.25 7.64 -25.15
CA ILE A 534 1.20 7.73 -24.13
C ILE A 534 1.56 6.89 -22.90
N ARG A 535 1.95 5.64 -23.09
CA ARG A 535 2.34 4.72 -22.02
C ARG A 535 3.49 5.25 -21.16
N SER A 536 4.51 5.84 -21.77
CA SER A 536 5.71 6.30 -21.07
C SER A 536 5.57 7.69 -20.41
N LYS A 537 4.77 8.60 -21.00
CA LYS A 537 4.69 10.00 -20.52
C LYS A 537 3.39 10.33 -19.76
N PHE A 538 2.34 9.57 -20.00
CA PHE A 538 0.97 9.85 -19.55
C PHE A 538 0.35 8.68 -18.76
N ASP A 539 1.20 7.87 -18.14
CA ASP A 539 0.76 6.87 -17.15
C ASP A 539 0.11 7.55 -15.94
N PHE A 540 -1.07 7.07 -15.57
CA PHE A 540 -1.87 7.66 -14.51
C PHE A 540 -1.29 7.39 -13.12
N ALA A 541 -0.69 6.21 -12.90
CA ALA A 541 -0.06 5.90 -11.63
C ALA A 541 1.17 6.80 -11.39
N ASP A 542 1.96 7.06 -12.44
CA ASP A 542 3.06 8.02 -12.39
C ASP A 542 2.56 9.46 -12.11
N TYR A 543 1.43 9.88 -12.68
CA TYR A 543 0.79 11.16 -12.31
C TYR A 543 0.43 11.23 -10.82
N VAL A 544 -0.26 10.21 -10.30
CA VAL A 544 -0.68 10.15 -8.90
C VAL A 544 0.53 10.07 -7.96
N ARG A 545 1.60 9.38 -8.35
CA ARG A 545 2.87 9.35 -7.61
C ARG A 545 3.48 10.74 -7.46
N ASP A 546 3.49 11.52 -8.55
CA ASP A 546 4.01 12.89 -8.49
C ASP A 546 3.16 13.76 -7.56
N LEU A 547 1.83 13.62 -7.59
CA LEU A 547 0.94 14.30 -6.65
C LEU A 547 1.22 13.89 -5.20
N LEU A 548 1.41 12.59 -4.94
CA LEU A 548 1.77 12.06 -3.63
C LEU A 548 3.08 12.68 -3.12
N ARG A 549 4.11 12.78 -3.96
CA ARG A 549 5.41 13.41 -3.60
C ARG A 549 5.27 14.91 -3.34
N LEU A 550 4.33 15.60 -4.01
CA LEU A 550 4.06 17.02 -3.72
C LEU A 550 3.32 17.20 -2.39
N ALA A 551 2.35 16.32 -2.12
CA ALA A 551 1.52 16.31 -0.92
C ALA A 551 2.31 15.87 0.32
N VAL A 552 3.23 14.91 0.19
CA VAL A 552 4.03 14.32 1.27
C VAL A 552 5.50 14.19 0.82
N PRO A 553 6.26 15.30 0.70
CA PRO A 553 7.60 15.31 0.13
C PRO A 553 8.64 14.57 0.97
N SER A 554 8.35 14.37 2.26
CA SER A 554 9.21 13.63 3.17
C SER A 554 9.01 12.12 3.11
N LEU A 555 8.06 11.62 2.31
CA LEU A 555 7.77 10.18 2.20
C LEU A 555 8.90 9.49 1.41
N PRO A 556 9.71 8.61 2.02
CA PRO A 556 10.74 7.90 1.27
C PRO A 556 10.14 6.97 0.23
N SER A 557 10.78 6.98 -0.93
CA SER A 557 10.38 6.20 -2.10
C SER A 557 11.02 4.82 -2.07
N VAL A 558 10.20 3.76 -2.01
CA VAL A 558 10.66 2.37 -1.88
C VAL A 558 10.05 1.49 -2.96
N SER A 559 10.86 0.88 -3.82
CA SER A 559 10.44 -0.20 -4.71
C SER A 559 10.64 -1.55 -4.00
N VAL A 560 9.70 -2.48 -4.20
CA VAL A 560 9.82 -3.86 -3.73
C VAL A 560 9.91 -4.78 -4.93
N ALA A 561 10.98 -5.56 -5.01
CA ALA A 561 11.16 -6.56 -6.05
C ALA A 561 11.06 -7.97 -5.47
N VAL A 562 10.22 -8.82 -6.06
CA VAL A 562 9.99 -10.21 -5.64
C VAL A 562 10.52 -11.15 -6.72
N PRO A 563 11.80 -11.59 -6.63
CA PRO A 563 12.30 -12.67 -7.48
C PRO A 563 11.56 -13.97 -7.18
N ASN A 564 11.04 -14.62 -8.21
CA ASN A 564 10.26 -15.84 -8.10
C ASN A 564 10.74 -16.91 -9.09
N TYR A 565 10.89 -18.15 -8.61
CA TYR A 565 11.09 -19.33 -9.45
C TYR A 565 10.57 -20.57 -8.74
N ASN A 566 9.42 -21.07 -9.17
CA ASN A 566 8.75 -22.26 -8.59
C ASN A 566 8.41 -22.16 -7.09
N TYR A 567 7.98 -20.99 -6.61
CA TYR A 567 7.59 -20.75 -5.22
C TYR A 567 6.07 -20.56 -5.02
N ALA A 568 5.23 -21.16 -5.86
CA ALA A 568 3.77 -21.07 -5.77
C ALA A 568 3.22 -21.24 -4.34
N ARG A 569 3.80 -22.15 -3.55
CA ARG A 569 3.38 -22.43 -2.16
C ARG A 569 3.67 -21.27 -1.19
N CYS A 570 4.73 -20.49 -1.41
CA CYS A 570 5.17 -19.45 -0.47
C CYS A 570 4.62 -18.06 -0.84
N LEU A 571 4.25 -17.84 -2.11
CA LEU A 571 3.77 -16.56 -2.62
C LEU A 571 2.60 -15.95 -1.82
N PRO A 572 1.59 -16.71 -1.33
CA PRO A 572 0.52 -16.14 -0.52
C PRO A 572 1.04 -15.42 0.72
N GLU A 573 1.86 -16.10 1.52
CA GLU A 573 2.41 -15.53 2.75
C GLU A 573 3.34 -14.35 2.44
N ARG A 574 4.19 -14.49 1.41
CA ARG A 574 5.12 -13.43 1.01
C ARG A 574 4.41 -12.15 0.61
N LEU A 575 3.50 -12.24 -0.36
CA LEU A 575 2.82 -11.05 -0.89
C LEU A 575 1.96 -10.37 0.19
N TYR A 576 1.34 -11.14 1.09
CA TYR A 576 0.63 -10.55 2.24
C TYR A 576 1.57 -9.72 3.13
N THR A 577 2.75 -10.24 3.47
CA THR A 577 3.70 -9.46 4.28
C THR A 577 4.23 -8.20 3.60
N ILE A 578 4.23 -8.14 2.27
CA ILE A 578 4.56 -6.93 1.49
C ILE A 578 3.38 -5.96 1.50
N PHE A 579 2.16 -6.43 1.25
CA PHE A 579 0.96 -5.60 1.23
C PHE A 579 0.62 -5.02 2.60
N ASP A 580 0.98 -5.72 3.67
CA ASP A 580 0.74 -5.33 5.06
C ASP A 580 1.84 -4.44 5.64
N GLN A 581 2.83 -4.01 4.83
CA GLN A 581 3.83 -3.05 5.29
C GLN A 581 3.17 -1.73 5.71
N THR A 582 3.60 -1.20 6.86
CA THR A 582 3.12 0.08 7.40
C THR A 582 3.66 1.29 6.63
N HIS A 583 4.78 1.11 5.93
CA HIS A 583 5.33 2.11 5.03
C HIS A 583 4.72 1.95 3.62
N PRO A 584 4.19 3.03 3.01
CA PRO A 584 3.76 3.05 1.61
C PRO A 584 4.86 2.57 0.65
N VAL A 585 4.55 1.58 -0.19
CA VAL A 585 5.45 1.07 -1.22
C VAL A 585 5.17 1.79 -2.54
N GLU A 586 6.22 2.27 -3.22
CA GLU A 586 6.09 2.99 -4.50
C GLU A 586 5.64 2.08 -5.64
N GLU A 587 6.15 0.86 -5.68
CA GLU A 587 5.76 -0.15 -6.65
C GLU A 587 6.19 -1.54 -6.18
N ILE A 588 5.49 -2.55 -6.69
CA ILE A 588 5.80 -3.96 -6.46
C ILE A 588 6.10 -4.60 -7.82
N ILE A 589 7.31 -5.12 -7.98
CA ILE A 589 7.79 -5.75 -9.21
C ILE A 589 8.01 -7.23 -8.91
N VAL A 590 7.19 -8.10 -9.48
CA VAL A 590 7.37 -9.55 -9.37
C VAL A 590 8.13 -10.04 -10.60
N LEU A 591 9.31 -10.61 -10.39
CA LEU A 591 10.19 -11.10 -11.46
C LEU A 591 10.12 -12.63 -11.47
N ASP A 592 9.30 -13.19 -12.36
CA ASP A 592 9.17 -14.62 -12.54
C ASP A 592 10.23 -15.14 -13.52
N ASP A 593 11.11 -16.02 -13.04
CA ASP A 593 12.23 -16.56 -13.81
C ASP A 593 11.87 -17.83 -14.61
N CYS A 594 10.73 -17.77 -15.32
CA CYS A 594 10.18 -18.87 -16.10
C CYS A 594 9.75 -20.05 -15.22
N SER A 595 8.90 -19.79 -14.22
CA SER A 595 8.33 -20.82 -13.35
C SER A 595 7.49 -21.83 -14.15
N CYS A 596 7.55 -23.08 -13.72
CA CYS A 596 6.80 -24.21 -14.30
C CYS A 596 5.61 -24.64 -13.41
N ASP A 597 5.40 -23.96 -12.30
CA ASP A 597 4.26 -24.16 -11.38
C ASP A 597 3.20 -23.06 -11.56
N ASP A 598 2.20 -23.03 -10.68
CA ASP A 598 1.07 -22.10 -10.75
C ASP A 598 1.41 -20.65 -10.31
N SER A 599 2.69 -20.31 -10.11
CA SER A 599 3.14 -19.04 -9.53
C SER A 599 2.48 -17.81 -10.16
N THR A 600 2.53 -17.69 -11.49
CA THR A 600 2.04 -16.50 -12.23
C THR A 600 0.54 -16.27 -12.03
N SER A 601 -0.25 -17.35 -12.02
CA SER A 601 -1.69 -17.30 -11.77
C SER A 601 -2.00 -16.90 -10.32
N ILE A 602 -1.22 -17.39 -9.35
CA ILE A 602 -1.37 -17.08 -7.93
C ILE A 602 -1.05 -15.62 -7.66
N ILE A 603 0.03 -15.09 -8.26
CA ILE A 603 0.43 -13.68 -8.12
C ILE A 603 -0.70 -12.75 -8.55
N MET A 604 -1.25 -12.95 -9.75
CA MET A 604 -2.34 -12.11 -10.26
C MET A 604 -3.61 -12.23 -9.43
N LYS A 605 -3.94 -13.45 -8.98
CA LYS A 605 -5.10 -13.69 -8.11
C LYS A 605 -4.97 -12.98 -6.76
N LEU A 606 -3.79 -13.02 -6.13
CA LEU A 606 -3.55 -12.40 -4.83
C LEU A 606 -3.58 -10.87 -4.92
N ALA A 607 -3.03 -10.31 -6.00
CA ALA A 607 -3.07 -8.87 -6.29
C ALA A 607 -4.52 -8.37 -6.40
N ASP A 608 -5.35 -9.05 -7.18
CA ASP A 608 -6.78 -8.74 -7.34
C ASP A 608 -7.55 -8.87 -6.01
N GLN A 609 -7.34 -9.97 -5.29
CA GLN A 609 -7.98 -10.21 -3.98
C GLN A 609 -7.66 -9.13 -2.93
N ARG A 610 -6.45 -8.59 -2.95
CA ARG A 610 -6.01 -7.54 -2.02
C ARG A 610 -6.20 -6.13 -2.60
N GLN A 611 -6.71 -6.02 -3.83
CA GLN A 611 -6.86 -4.76 -4.57
C GLN A 611 -5.54 -3.97 -4.61
N ARG A 612 -4.44 -4.68 -4.94
CA ARG A 612 -3.08 -4.14 -4.99
C ARG A 612 -2.53 -4.21 -6.40
N ASP A 613 -1.94 -3.11 -6.85
CA ASP A 613 -1.28 -3.08 -8.15
C ASP A 613 0.14 -3.67 -8.02
N LEU A 614 0.53 -4.46 -9.02
CA LEU A 614 1.90 -4.94 -9.17
C LEU A 614 2.24 -5.14 -10.64
N THR A 615 3.54 -5.11 -10.93
CA THR A 615 4.09 -5.42 -12.26
C THR A 615 4.64 -6.83 -12.25
N LEU A 616 4.00 -7.75 -12.96
CA LEU A 616 4.52 -9.10 -13.17
C LEU A 616 5.35 -9.14 -14.46
N VAL A 617 6.64 -9.47 -14.34
CA VAL A 617 7.53 -9.68 -15.47
C VAL A 617 7.93 -11.14 -15.53
N ILE A 618 7.55 -11.79 -16.63
CA ILE A 618 7.85 -13.20 -16.88
C ILE A 618 9.02 -13.28 -17.85
N ASN A 619 10.08 -14.00 -17.47
CA ASN A 619 11.19 -14.26 -18.37
C ASN A 619 10.84 -15.32 -19.42
N GLU A 620 11.34 -15.13 -20.64
CA GLU A 620 11.21 -16.13 -21.72
C GLU A 620 11.96 -17.43 -21.42
N GLN A 621 13.08 -17.33 -20.69
CA GLN A 621 13.90 -18.45 -20.27
C GLN A 621 14.46 -18.22 -18.86
N ASN A 622 14.69 -19.30 -18.12
CA ASN A 622 15.31 -19.22 -16.80
C ASN A 622 16.71 -18.59 -16.90
N SER A 623 16.99 -17.58 -16.08
CA SER A 623 18.24 -16.82 -16.13
C SER A 623 19.43 -17.61 -15.55
N GLY A 624 19.15 -18.67 -14.79
CA GLY A 624 20.15 -19.50 -14.11
C GLY A 624 20.91 -18.79 -12.99
N SER A 625 20.52 -17.56 -12.64
CA SER A 625 21.22 -16.71 -11.67
C SER A 625 20.28 -15.76 -10.95
N VAL A 626 20.22 -15.86 -9.62
CA VAL A 626 19.49 -14.91 -8.76
C VAL A 626 20.00 -13.48 -8.93
N PHE A 627 21.32 -13.29 -9.15
CA PHE A 627 21.90 -11.96 -9.35
C PHE A 627 21.48 -11.31 -10.68
N ALA A 628 21.12 -12.10 -11.69
CA ALA A 628 20.52 -11.56 -12.92
C ALA A 628 19.13 -10.99 -12.64
N GLN A 629 18.35 -11.64 -11.77
CA GLN A 629 17.06 -11.12 -11.30
C GLN A 629 17.26 -9.86 -10.44
N TRP A 630 18.25 -9.83 -9.55
CA TRP A 630 18.53 -8.66 -8.72
C TRP A 630 19.00 -7.45 -9.54
N ALA A 631 19.80 -7.68 -10.59
CA ALA A 631 20.19 -6.63 -11.53
C ALA A 631 18.98 -6.08 -12.29
N LYS A 632 18.14 -6.97 -12.83
CA LYS A 632 16.89 -6.57 -13.49
C LYS A 632 15.97 -5.79 -12.54
N ALA A 633 15.85 -6.23 -11.29
CA ALA A 633 15.10 -5.51 -10.25
C ALA A 633 15.66 -4.10 -10.01
N ALA A 634 16.99 -3.97 -9.84
CA ALA A 634 17.63 -2.68 -9.60
C ALA A 634 17.56 -1.72 -10.79
N GLU A 635 17.57 -2.24 -12.02
CA GLU A 635 17.40 -1.46 -13.25
C GLU A 635 15.96 -0.98 -13.44
N MET A 636 14.97 -1.81 -13.09
CA MET A 636 13.55 -1.50 -13.24
C MET A 636 12.96 -0.64 -12.12
N ALA A 637 13.45 -0.83 -10.88
CA ALA A 637 12.96 -0.11 -9.72
C ALA A 637 13.08 1.40 -9.93
N LYS A 638 12.01 2.15 -9.68
CA LYS A 638 11.90 3.61 -9.74
C LYS A 638 12.25 4.28 -8.41
N GLY A 639 12.22 3.52 -7.30
CA GLY A 639 12.39 4.03 -5.95
C GLY A 639 13.82 4.38 -5.58
N GLU A 640 13.97 5.33 -4.66
CA GLU A 640 15.28 5.65 -4.06
C GLU A 640 15.86 4.44 -3.32
N PHE A 641 14.99 3.74 -2.59
CA PHE A 641 15.31 2.51 -1.90
C PHE A 641 14.72 1.31 -2.65
N LEU A 642 15.41 0.18 -2.55
CA LEU A 642 14.98 -1.08 -3.13
C LEU A 642 15.03 -2.17 -2.06
N TRP A 643 13.92 -2.89 -1.89
CA TRP A 643 13.87 -4.11 -1.11
C TRP A 643 13.79 -5.32 -2.04
N ILE A 644 14.78 -6.21 -1.96
CA ILE A 644 14.74 -7.51 -2.64
C ILE A 644 14.07 -8.49 -1.69
N ALA A 645 12.88 -8.91 -2.05
CA ALA A 645 11.91 -9.62 -1.25
C ALA A 645 11.78 -11.05 -1.78
N GLU A 646 12.69 -11.97 -1.44
CA GLU A 646 12.67 -13.34 -2.00
C GLU A 646 11.36 -14.07 -1.68
N ALA A 647 10.85 -14.81 -2.67
CA ALA A 647 9.48 -15.33 -2.66
C ALA A 647 9.16 -16.32 -1.52
N ASP A 648 10.16 -16.90 -0.88
CA ASP A 648 10.02 -17.90 0.19
C ASP A 648 10.18 -17.36 1.63
N ASP A 649 10.62 -16.11 1.78
CA ASP A 649 10.81 -15.43 3.07
C ASP A 649 9.58 -14.61 3.50
N LEU A 650 9.51 -14.18 4.75
CA LEU A 650 8.44 -13.31 5.28
C LEU A 650 9.03 -12.08 6.00
N SER A 651 8.18 -11.13 6.34
CA SER A 651 8.57 -9.95 7.11
C SER A 651 7.46 -9.47 8.05
N GLU A 652 7.86 -8.77 9.11
CA GLU A 652 6.94 -8.03 9.97
C GLU A 652 6.44 -6.75 9.27
N PRO A 653 5.20 -6.28 9.54
CA PRO A 653 4.62 -5.07 8.94
C PRO A 653 5.48 -3.81 9.04
N ILE A 654 6.27 -3.68 10.11
CA ILE A 654 7.08 -2.49 10.37
C ILE A 654 8.48 -2.54 9.72
N PHE A 655 8.84 -3.61 9.00
CA PHE A 655 10.18 -3.85 8.46
C PHE A 655 10.75 -2.64 7.70
N ILE A 656 10.03 -2.14 6.68
CA ILE A 656 10.49 -1.00 5.88
C ILE A 656 10.58 0.27 6.74
N SER A 657 9.54 0.55 7.52
CA SER A 657 9.45 1.78 8.33
C SER A 657 10.56 1.88 9.38
N SER A 658 10.99 0.74 9.95
CA SER A 658 12.07 0.66 10.94
C SER A 658 13.45 0.90 10.33
N LEU A 659 13.70 0.39 9.11
CA LEU A 659 14.96 0.63 8.40
C LEU A 659 15.05 2.08 7.91
N LEU A 660 13.98 2.61 7.33
CA LEU A 660 13.92 4.01 6.88
C LEU A 660 14.11 5.00 8.02
N ALA A 661 13.67 4.67 9.24
CA ALA A 661 13.89 5.49 10.43
C ALA A 661 15.36 5.86 10.66
N LEU A 662 16.27 4.95 10.30
CA LEU A 662 17.71 5.13 10.40
C LEU A 662 18.29 5.70 9.10
N MET A 663 17.80 5.22 7.96
CA MET A 663 18.42 5.49 6.65
C MET A 663 18.05 6.83 6.03
N GLN A 664 16.80 7.27 6.12
CA GLN A 664 16.27 8.37 5.29
C GLN A 664 17.00 9.71 5.51
N GLY A 665 17.50 9.95 6.72
CA GLY A 665 18.18 11.20 7.09
C GLY A 665 19.66 11.26 6.76
N ASP A 666 20.28 10.15 6.34
CA ASP A 666 21.71 10.06 6.09
C ASP A 666 21.99 9.38 4.72
N PRO A 667 22.44 10.15 3.70
CA PRO A 667 22.72 9.62 2.37
C PRO A 667 23.90 8.63 2.35
N ASP A 668 24.77 8.65 3.37
CA ASP A 668 25.92 7.76 3.45
C ASP A 668 25.54 6.34 3.89
N ILE A 669 24.36 6.14 4.48
CA ILE A 669 23.87 4.81 4.85
C ILE A 669 23.44 4.06 3.59
N ALA A 670 24.34 3.23 3.06
CA ALA A 670 24.17 2.55 1.79
C ALA A 670 23.17 1.39 1.86
N ILE A 671 23.16 0.68 2.99
CA ILE A 671 22.28 -0.46 3.27
C ILE A 671 21.81 -0.43 4.71
N GLY A 672 20.60 -0.91 4.94
CA GLY A 672 20.07 -1.20 6.27
C GLY A 672 19.57 -2.63 6.33
N PHE A 673 19.78 -3.31 7.45
CA PHE A 673 19.26 -4.66 7.64
C PHE A 673 18.73 -4.90 9.06
N THR A 674 17.85 -5.87 9.22
CA THR A 674 17.28 -6.23 10.53
C THR A 674 17.83 -7.57 11.01
N ASP A 675 17.68 -7.85 12.31
CA ASP A 675 17.75 -9.23 12.79
C ASP A 675 16.67 -10.10 12.11
N SER A 676 16.81 -11.42 12.19
CA SER A 676 15.89 -12.35 11.57
C SER A 676 15.47 -13.48 12.49
N LYS A 677 14.18 -13.83 12.43
CA LYS A 677 13.67 -15.15 12.84
C LYS A 677 13.97 -16.14 11.73
N SER A 678 13.92 -17.42 12.03
CA SER A 678 13.97 -18.45 11.00
C SER A 678 12.89 -19.51 11.18
N ILE A 679 12.41 -19.99 10.05
CA ILE A 679 11.42 -21.05 9.94
C ILE A 679 11.94 -22.15 9.01
N ASP A 680 11.39 -23.35 9.11
CA ASP A 680 11.69 -24.43 8.17
C ASP A 680 10.82 -24.35 6.89
N ALA A 681 11.00 -25.31 5.99
CA ALA A 681 10.26 -25.39 4.73
C ALA A 681 8.74 -25.51 4.90
N ASP A 682 8.26 -25.97 6.07
CA ASP A 682 6.84 -26.09 6.39
C ASP A 682 6.30 -24.94 7.25
N GLY A 683 7.17 -23.98 7.60
CA GLY A 683 6.82 -22.79 8.37
C GLY A 683 6.99 -22.93 9.88
N ALA A 684 7.53 -24.04 10.38
CA ALA A 684 7.76 -24.21 11.80
C ALA A 684 8.97 -23.37 12.26
N HIS A 685 8.85 -22.69 13.39
CA HIS A 685 9.91 -21.86 13.94
C HIS A 685 11.16 -22.68 14.32
N LEU A 686 12.32 -22.23 13.85
CA LEU A 686 13.64 -22.79 14.16
C LEU A 686 14.40 -21.94 15.18
N TYR A 687 14.55 -20.65 14.88
CA TYR A 687 15.23 -19.69 15.75
C TYR A 687 14.42 -18.40 15.85
N ALA A 688 14.30 -17.85 17.06
CA ALA A 688 13.62 -16.58 17.31
C ALA A 688 14.47 -15.35 16.94
N SER A 689 15.78 -15.53 16.72
CA SER A 689 16.75 -14.47 16.41
C SER A 689 18.06 -15.08 15.93
N TYR A 690 18.82 -14.34 15.09
CA TYR A 690 20.19 -14.68 14.71
C TYR A 690 21.27 -14.07 15.62
N LYS A 691 20.89 -13.32 16.67
CA LYS A 691 21.83 -12.81 17.68
C LYS A 691 22.76 -13.86 18.29
N PRO A 692 22.33 -15.10 18.59
CA PRO A 692 23.25 -16.13 19.07
C PRO A 692 24.37 -16.44 18.06
N TYR A 693 24.09 -16.38 16.77
CA TYR A 693 25.09 -16.54 15.73
C TYR A 693 26.04 -15.32 15.68
N PHE A 694 25.52 -14.10 15.78
CA PHE A 694 26.35 -12.89 15.82
C PHE A 694 27.29 -12.86 17.04
N ALA A 695 26.79 -13.28 18.21
CA ALA A 695 27.55 -13.32 19.47
C ALA A 695 28.77 -14.27 19.43
N THR A 696 28.85 -15.16 18.45
CA THR A 696 30.03 -16.03 18.24
C THR A 696 31.22 -15.28 17.65
N ILE A 697 31.00 -14.11 17.05
CA ILE A 697 32.08 -13.21 16.60
C ILE A 697 32.71 -12.55 17.82
N GLU A 698 31.87 -11.94 18.65
CA GLU A 698 32.22 -11.43 19.97
C GLU A 698 30.97 -11.22 20.84
N PRO A 699 31.11 -11.25 22.19
CA PRO A 699 29.99 -11.08 23.09
C PRO A 699 29.25 -9.75 22.87
N GLY A 700 27.92 -9.82 22.72
CA GLY A 700 27.06 -8.65 22.52
C GLY A 700 27.07 -8.05 21.11
N ALA A 701 27.74 -8.67 20.14
CA ALA A 701 27.68 -8.27 18.74
C ALA A 701 26.22 -8.16 18.26
N LEU A 702 25.89 -7.02 17.67
CA LEU A 702 24.56 -6.74 17.10
C LEU A 702 23.40 -6.96 18.10
N SER A 703 23.61 -6.61 19.37
CA SER A 703 22.58 -6.71 20.42
C SER A 703 21.58 -5.56 20.43
N ARG A 704 21.91 -4.43 19.80
CA ARG A 704 21.12 -3.18 19.78
C ARG A 704 21.04 -2.58 18.38
N THR A 705 19.98 -1.80 18.15
CA THR A 705 19.80 -1.01 16.93
C THR A 705 20.86 0.09 16.87
N GLU A 706 21.63 0.16 15.78
CA GLU A 706 22.79 1.04 15.65
C GLU A 706 23.14 1.29 14.18
N VAL A 707 23.77 2.44 13.91
CA VAL A 707 24.38 2.76 12.60
C VAL A 707 25.89 2.67 12.76
N PHE A 708 26.55 1.97 11.84
CA PHE A 708 28.00 1.74 11.85
C PHE A 708 28.67 2.40 10.64
N ASP A 709 29.91 2.85 10.83
CA ASP A 709 30.82 3.05 9.70
C ASP A 709 31.02 1.71 8.97
N GLY A 710 30.97 1.72 7.64
CA GLY A 710 31.02 0.52 6.82
C GLY A 710 32.35 -0.21 6.92
N ARG A 711 33.48 0.51 7.02
CA ARG A 711 34.80 -0.11 7.18
C ARG A 711 34.91 -0.76 8.55
N ASP A 712 34.44 -0.09 9.59
CA ASP A 712 34.44 -0.63 10.95
C ASP A 712 33.55 -1.88 11.05
N PHE A 713 32.34 -1.83 10.48
CA PHE A 713 31.43 -2.97 10.45
C PHE A 713 32.03 -4.18 9.72
N VAL A 714 32.69 -3.95 8.59
CA VAL A 714 33.36 -5.03 7.84
C VAL A 714 34.53 -5.60 8.62
N THR A 715 35.38 -4.75 9.19
CA THR A 715 36.57 -5.21 9.92
C THR A 715 36.18 -6.01 11.16
N ARG A 716 35.16 -5.56 11.88
CA ARG A 716 34.72 -6.17 13.14
C ARG A 716 33.82 -7.39 12.95
N TYR A 717 32.93 -7.39 11.95
CA TYR A 717 31.91 -8.42 11.79
C TYR A 717 31.92 -9.05 10.41
N LEU A 718 31.50 -8.30 9.39
CA LEU A 718 31.14 -8.87 8.08
C LEU A 718 32.34 -9.51 7.36
N GLY A 719 33.57 -9.07 7.63
CA GLY A 719 34.77 -9.69 7.08
C GLY A 719 35.24 -10.94 7.83
N VAL A 720 34.62 -11.28 8.96
CA VAL A 720 34.86 -12.52 9.72
C VAL A 720 33.79 -13.56 9.43
N LYS A 721 32.50 -13.18 9.54
CA LYS A 721 31.35 -14.05 9.21
C LYS A 721 30.35 -13.24 8.40
N ASN A 722 29.63 -13.88 7.47
CA ASN A 722 28.48 -13.22 6.86
C ASN A 722 27.42 -12.99 7.96
N THR A 723 27.17 -11.74 8.33
CA THR A 723 26.17 -11.35 9.33
C THR A 723 24.82 -11.02 8.72
N ILE A 724 24.73 -10.95 7.39
CA ILE A 724 23.50 -10.70 6.63
C ILE A 724 23.19 -11.99 5.88
N LEU A 725 22.39 -12.86 6.52
CA LEU A 725 22.25 -14.26 6.11
C LEU A 725 21.25 -14.51 4.97
N ASN A 726 20.41 -13.53 4.64
CA ASN A 726 19.51 -13.56 3.49
C ASN A 726 19.22 -12.14 3.03
N VAL A 727 19.03 -11.95 1.72
CA VAL A 727 18.85 -10.61 1.14
C VAL A 727 17.52 -9.96 1.55
N SER A 728 16.50 -10.77 1.87
CA SER A 728 15.18 -10.28 2.30
C SER A 728 15.23 -9.48 3.60
N SER A 729 16.30 -9.60 4.40
CA SER A 729 16.49 -8.77 5.59
C SER A 729 17.04 -7.36 5.28
N VAL A 730 17.31 -7.02 4.02
CA VAL A 730 18.06 -5.82 3.62
C VAL A 730 17.21 -4.84 2.82
N LEU A 731 17.21 -3.57 3.24
CA LEU A 731 16.78 -2.43 2.44
C LEU A 731 18.02 -1.74 1.85
N TRP A 732 18.03 -1.58 0.54
CA TRP A 732 19.16 -1.01 -0.20
C TRP A 732 18.87 0.43 -0.61
N ARG A 733 19.89 1.28 -0.66
CA ARG A 733 19.88 2.40 -1.61
C ARG A 733 20.03 1.84 -3.02
N ARG A 734 19.04 2.06 -3.89
CA ARG A 734 18.96 1.43 -5.23
C ARG A 734 20.24 1.64 -6.04
N GLU A 735 20.69 2.89 -6.13
CA GLU A 735 21.90 3.28 -6.89
C GLU A 735 23.17 2.55 -6.42
N THR A 736 23.29 2.33 -5.11
CA THR A 736 24.47 1.68 -4.54
C THR A 736 24.48 0.19 -4.87
N LEU A 737 23.32 -0.47 -4.78
CA LEU A 737 23.16 -1.86 -5.21
C LEU A 737 23.42 -2.02 -6.72
N LEU A 738 22.83 -1.16 -7.56
CA LEU A 738 23.00 -1.22 -9.01
C LEU A 738 24.47 -1.06 -9.41
N ARG A 739 25.18 -0.12 -8.79
CA ARG A 739 26.63 0.07 -8.99
C ARG A 739 27.42 -1.18 -8.59
N ALA A 740 27.11 -1.78 -7.44
CA ALA A 740 27.80 -2.97 -6.95
C ALA A 740 27.55 -4.19 -7.84
N LEU A 741 26.31 -4.41 -8.29
CA LEU A 741 25.95 -5.46 -9.24
C LEU A 741 26.69 -5.31 -10.57
N ASN A 742 26.82 -4.09 -11.08
CA ASN A 742 27.59 -3.83 -12.30
C ASN A 742 29.09 -4.05 -12.10
N ALA A 743 29.67 -3.62 -10.98
CA ALA A 743 31.08 -3.83 -10.66
C ALA A 743 31.43 -5.32 -10.46
N CYS A 744 30.51 -6.10 -9.90
CA CYS A 744 30.71 -7.51 -9.57
C CYS A 744 30.12 -8.48 -10.62
N ARG A 745 29.60 -7.98 -11.75
CA ARG A 745 28.81 -8.75 -12.72
C ARG A 745 29.49 -10.05 -13.17
N ASP A 746 30.79 -10.01 -13.43
CA ASP A 746 31.52 -11.19 -13.90
C ASP A 746 31.92 -12.14 -12.77
N CYS A 747 32.37 -11.62 -11.62
CA CYS A 747 32.77 -12.48 -10.51
C CYS A 747 31.58 -13.17 -9.83
N LEU A 748 30.39 -12.56 -9.81
CA LEU A 748 29.18 -13.16 -9.25
C LEU A 748 28.77 -14.47 -9.94
N LYS A 749 29.18 -14.69 -11.19
CA LYS A 749 28.93 -15.93 -11.92
C LYS A 749 29.67 -17.14 -11.32
N GLU A 750 30.73 -16.89 -10.56
CA GLU A 750 31.58 -17.94 -9.98
C GLU A 750 31.03 -18.46 -8.63
N PHE A 751 30.24 -17.63 -7.93
CA PHE A 751 29.69 -17.92 -6.62
C PHE A 751 28.38 -18.70 -6.69
N ARG A 752 28.20 -19.65 -5.76
CA ARG A 752 26.96 -20.41 -5.59
C ARG A 752 26.29 -20.18 -4.24
N MET A 753 27.04 -19.77 -3.21
CA MET A 753 26.53 -19.61 -1.85
C MET A 753 26.87 -18.25 -1.22
N ALA A 754 28.00 -17.63 -1.57
CA ALA A 754 28.46 -16.39 -0.93
C ALA A 754 28.46 -15.14 -1.84
N GLY A 755 27.66 -15.15 -2.92
CA GLY A 755 27.65 -14.02 -3.87
C GLY A 755 26.99 -12.75 -3.30
N ASP A 756 26.05 -12.89 -2.39
CA ASP A 756 25.47 -11.80 -1.59
C ASP A 756 26.54 -11.10 -0.73
N TRP A 757 27.43 -11.88 -0.10
CA TRP A 757 28.53 -11.38 0.70
C TRP A 757 29.49 -10.51 -0.11
N VAL A 758 29.75 -10.87 -1.38
CA VAL A 758 30.53 -10.03 -2.30
C VAL A 758 29.88 -8.66 -2.47
N LEU A 759 28.56 -8.61 -2.66
CA LEU A 759 27.83 -7.36 -2.86
C LEU A 759 27.87 -6.49 -1.61
N TYR A 760 27.69 -7.06 -0.42
CA TYR A 760 27.79 -6.30 0.83
C TYR A 760 29.19 -5.68 0.99
N LEU A 761 30.25 -6.44 0.69
CA LEU A 761 31.63 -5.94 0.74
C LEU A 761 31.92 -4.88 -0.34
N GLU A 762 31.36 -5.00 -1.54
CA GLU A 762 31.48 -3.99 -2.60
C GLU A 762 30.80 -2.69 -2.17
N VAL A 763 29.57 -2.78 -1.68
CA VAL A 763 28.79 -1.62 -1.23
C VAL A 763 29.50 -0.88 -0.09
N LEU A 764 29.95 -1.60 0.94
CA LEU A 764 30.61 -0.98 2.10
C LEU A 764 32.05 -0.53 1.82
N ALA A 765 32.64 -0.91 0.68
CA ALA A 765 33.94 -0.38 0.27
C ALA A 765 33.83 1.05 -0.29
N GLY A 766 32.61 1.54 -0.56
CA GLY A 766 32.35 2.91 -0.98
C GLY A 766 32.91 3.94 0.02
N PRO A 767 33.47 5.07 -0.46
CA PRO A 767 33.94 6.13 0.43
C PRO A 767 32.80 6.66 1.30
N GLY A 768 33.00 6.70 2.63
CA GLY A 768 32.01 7.19 3.59
C GLY A 768 30.83 6.26 3.83
N ALA A 769 30.77 5.08 3.19
CA ALA A 769 29.63 4.18 3.29
C ALA A 769 29.37 3.76 4.74
N LYS A 770 28.11 3.83 5.17
CA LYS A 770 27.60 3.36 6.46
C LYS A 770 26.59 2.25 6.29
N ILE A 771 26.32 1.54 7.37
CA ILE A 771 25.30 0.48 7.44
C ILE A 771 24.42 0.66 8.68
N ALA A 772 23.11 0.57 8.49
CA ALA A 772 22.14 0.55 9.58
C ALA A 772 21.77 -0.88 9.97
N TYR A 773 21.66 -1.14 11.27
CA TYR A 773 21.18 -2.40 11.82
C TYR A 773 20.03 -2.16 12.78
N VAL A 774 18.92 -2.90 12.60
CA VAL A 774 17.79 -2.94 13.54
C VAL A 774 17.83 -4.26 14.30
N ALA A 775 17.93 -4.18 15.63
CA ALA A 775 18.05 -5.35 16.50
C ALA A 775 16.77 -6.19 16.60
N ASP A 776 15.61 -5.65 16.24
CA ASP A 776 14.37 -6.41 16.25
C ASP A 776 14.34 -7.42 15.09
N PRO A 777 13.88 -8.66 15.34
CA PRO A 777 13.87 -9.71 14.33
C PRO A 777 12.67 -9.54 13.40
N LEU A 778 12.75 -8.55 12.50
CA LEU A 778 11.66 -8.13 11.61
C LEU A 778 11.63 -8.88 10.26
N ASN A 779 12.69 -9.60 9.92
CA ASN A 779 12.72 -10.53 8.79
C ASN A 779 12.49 -11.97 9.28
N VAL A 780 11.84 -12.79 8.47
CA VAL A 780 11.65 -14.23 8.74
C VAL A 780 12.25 -15.02 7.59
N HIS A 781 13.41 -15.61 7.84
CA HIS A 781 14.16 -16.35 6.84
C HIS A 781 13.73 -17.83 6.81
N ARG A 782 13.26 -18.31 5.66
CA ARG A 782 12.92 -19.73 5.45
C ARG A 782 14.16 -20.54 5.12
N ARG A 783 14.48 -21.52 5.97
CA ARG A 783 15.67 -22.38 5.81
C ARG A 783 15.29 -23.75 5.28
N HIS A 784 15.84 -24.10 4.12
CA HIS A 784 15.69 -25.42 3.52
C HIS A 784 16.75 -26.39 4.07
N ALA A 785 16.32 -27.50 4.67
CA ALA A 785 17.19 -28.50 5.30
C ALA A 785 18.19 -29.20 4.34
N ALA A 786 18.06 -28.99 3.03
CA ALA A 786 18.80 -29.70 1.99
C ALA A 786 20.02 -28.95 1.41
N SER A 787 20.37 -27.76 1.92
CA SER A 787 21.27 -26.85 1.19
C SER A 787 22.75 -27.28 1.14
N VAL A 788 23.27 -28.07 2.08
CA VAL A 788 24.71 -28.43 2.14
C VAL A 788 24.98 -29.90 2.50
N THR A 789 24.24 -30.84 1.92
CA THR A 789 24.35 -32.28 2.27
C THR A 789 25.37 -33.08 1.45
N ASN A 790 25.94 -32.55 0.35
CA ASN A 790 26.95 -33.29 -0.44
C ASN A 790 28.37 -32.74 -0.22
N SER A 791 29.37 -33.61 -0.14
CA SER A 791 30.79 -33.28 0.16
C SER A 791 31.41 -32.27 -0.81
N LEU A 792 31.08 -32.36 -2.10
CA LEU A 792 31.49 -31.39 -3.13
C LEU A 792 30.91 -29.98 -2.90
N LYS A 793 29.68 -29.88 -2.37
CA LYS A 793 29.07 -28.58 -2.01
C LYS A 793 29.70 -28.00 -0.76
N ALA A 794 30.01 -28.84 0.24
CA ALA A 794 30.69 -28.43 1.46
C ALA A 794 32.10 -27.87 1.19
N GLN A 795 32.90 -28.55 0.35
CA GLN A 795 34.22 -28.08 -0.03
C GLN A 795 34.16 -26.73 -0.77
N LYS A 796 33.24 -26.61 -1.74
CA LYS A 796 33.02 -25.35 -2.45
C LYS A 796 32.57 -24.22 -1.51
N HIS A 797 31.80 -24.53 -0.47
CA HIS A 797 31.38 -23.53 0.52
C HIS A 797 32.58 -22.95 1.29
N ILE A 798 33.51 -23.82 1.70
CA ILE A 798 34.74 -23.40 2.39
C ILE A 798 35.63 -22.55 1.46
N GLU A 799 35.74 -22.93 0.18
CA GLU A 799 36.49 -22.18 -0.83
C GLU A 799 35.92 -20.79 -1.10
N GLU A 800 34.59 -20.67 -1.15
CA GLU A 800 33.91 -19.38 -1.28
C GLU A 800 34.14 -18.50 -0.03
N ILE A 801 34.07 -19.05 1.18
CA ILE A 801 34.40 -18.33 2.42
C ILE A 801 35.86 -17.82 2.40
N ASP A 802 36.82 -18.66 1.99
CA ASP A 802 38.22 -18.21 1.90
C ASP A 802 38.40 -17.08 0.89
N THR A 803 37.67 -17.15 -0.22
CA THR A 803 37.63 -16.08 -1.22
C THR A 803 37.07 -14.78 -0.64
N MET A 804 36.02 -14.86 0.19
CA MET A 804 35.46 -13.69 0.89
C MET A 804 36.46 -13.10 1.88
N HIS A 805 37.14 -13.93 2.67
CA HIS A 805 38.18 -13.47 3.58
C HIS A 805 39.35 -12.81 2.84
N ARG A 806 39.78 -13.32 1.68
CA ARG A 806 40.79 -12.66 0.83
C ARG A 806 40.30 -11.32 0.30
N LEU A 807 39.04 -11.24 -0.16
CA LEU A 807 38.44 -10.02 -0.67
C LEU A 807 38.35 -8.93 0.42
N ALA A 808 37.85 -9.28 1.60
CA ALA A 808 37.73 -8.38 2.74
C ALA A 808 39.10 -7.82 3.14
N ARG A 809 40.12 -8.69 3.29
CA ARG A 809 41.50 -8.28 3.61
C ARG A 809 42.07 -7.29 2.61
N ARG A 810 41.88 -7.56 1.31
CA ARG A 810 42.40 -6.72 0.23
C ARG A 810 41.77 -5.32 0.22
N ARG A 811 40.48 -5.21 0.55
CA ARG A 811 39.72 -3.96 0.41
C ARG A 811 39.72 -3.09 1.67
N PHE A 812 39.74 -3.72 2.84
CA PHE A 812 39.51 -3.02 4.11
C PHE A 812 40.75 -2.96 4.99
N GLY A 813 41.76 -3.83 4.78
CA GLY A 813 43.01 -3.85 5.55
C GLY A 813 42.81 -4.42 6.95
N PHE A 814 43.21 -5.67 7.15
CA PHE A 814 42.96 -6.42 8.39
C PHE A 814 44.24 -6.60 9.20
N GLY A 815 44.14 -6.49 10.53
CA GLY A 815 45.23 -6.75 11.47
C GLY A 815 45.28 -8.21 11.92
N GLU A 816 46.18 -8.51 12.87
CA GLU A 816 46.42 -9.88 13.35
C GLU A 816 45.18 -10.48 14.03
N ARG A 817 44.44 -9.68 14.80
CA ARG A 817 43.22 -10.13 15.50
C ARG A 817 42.16 -10.63 14.52
N GLU A 818 41.89 -9.90 13.45
CA GLU A 818 40.88 -10.26 12.46
C GLU A 818 41.29 -11.51 11.66
N LEU A 819 42.59 -11.67 11.37
CA LEU A 819 43.12 -12.86 10.70
C LEU A 819 42.92 -14.13 11.53
N VAL A 820 43.13 -14.05 12.85
CA VAL A 820 42.86 -15.15 13.78
C VAL A 820 41.38 -15.50 13.81
N ALA A 821 40.49 -14.49 13.85
CA ALA A 821 39.05 -14.70 13.83
C ALA A 821 38.57 -15.37 12.52
N GLN A 822 39.07 -14.93 11.37
CA GLN A 822 38.80 -15.58 10.07
C GLN A 822 39.24 -17.04 10.04
N ALA A 823 40.41 -17.35 10.61
CA ALA A 823 40.91 -18.73 10.68
C ALA A 823 40.05 -19.60 11.60
N ALA A 824 39.66 -19.07 12.77
CA ALA A 824 38.77 -19.76 13.70
C ALA A 824 37.42 -20.11 13.05
N TYR A 825 36.81 -19.16 12.34
CA TYR A 825 35.55 -19.39 11.63
C TYR A 825 35.66 -20.46 10.54
N ARG A 826 36.72 -20.44 9.72
CA ARG A 826 36.93 -21.48 8.70
C ARG A 826 37.05 -22.87 9.33
N ASN A 827 37.75 -22.98 10.47
CA ASN A 827 37.88 -24.24 11.19
C ASN A 827 36.52 -24.72 11.74
N GLU A 828 35.72 -23.79 12.29
CA GLU A 828 34.36 -24.06 12.78
C GLU A 828 33.46 -24.62 11.67
N VAL A 829 33.38 -23.93 10.52
CA VAL A 829 32.55 -24.35 9.38
C VAL A 829 33.03 -25.69 8.81
N SER A 830 34.35 -25.88 8.71
CA SER A 830 34.93 -27.15 8.24
C SER A 830 34.54 -28.31 9.16
N ALA A 831 34.57 -28.12 10.48
CA ALA A 831 34.16 -29.12 11.45
C ALA A 831 32.65 -29.43 11.39
N GLN A 832 31.81 -28.39 11.26
CA GLN A 832 30.36 -28.55 11.12
C GLN A 832 30.00 -29.36 9.88
N LEU A 833 30.61 -29.04 8.73
CA LEU A 833 30.35 -29.72 7.47
C LEU A 833 30.89 -31.16 7.45
N ALA A 834 32.04 -31.42 8.08
CA ALA A 834 32.56 -32.77 8.26
C ALA A 834 31.64 -33.64 9.14
N SER A 835 31.03 -33.05 10.17
CA SER A 835 30.07 -33.74 11.04
C SER A 835 28.71 -34.01 10.37
N ALA A 836 28.30 -33.17 9.43
CA ALA A 836 27.07 -33.36 8.66
C ALA A 836 27.20 -34.50 7.64
N ALA A 837 28.40 -34.72 7.08
CA ALA A 837 28.69 -35.80 6.13
C ALA A 837 28.69 -37.22 6.75
N THR A 838 28.64 -37.33 8.09
CA THR A 838 28.76 -38.61 8.83
C THR A 838 27.45 -39.09 9.49
N LYS A 839 26.33 -38.36 9.38
CA LYS A 839 25.02 -38.84 9.84
C LYS A 839 24.34 -39.72 8.77
N PRO A 840 23.96 -40.98 9.08
CA PRO A 840 23.24 -41.83 8.13
C PRO A 840 21.80 -41.32 7.95
N ASP A 841 21.30 -41.38 6.71
CA ASP A 841 19.91 -41.06 6.36
C ASP A 841 18.93 -41.86 7.23
N ALA A 842 18.02 -41.16 7.92
CA ALA A 842 16.86 -41.78 8.54
C ALA A 842 15.95 -42.36 7.44
N PRO A 843 15.33 -43.54 7.63
CA PRO A 843 14.59 -44.21 6.57
C PRO A 843 13.38 -43.38 6.12
N ARG A 844 13.30 -43.12 4.81
CA ARG A 844 12.14 -42.52 4.13
C ARG A 844 10.88 -43.29 4.54
N ARG A 845 9.95 -42.64 5.24
CA ARG A 845 8.58 -43.16 5.43
C ARG A 845 7.96 -43.33 4.04
N ALA A 846 7.71 -44.57 3.65
CA ALA A 846 6.94 -44.90 2.45
C ALA A 846 5.53 -44.27 2.56
N ALA A 847 5.17 -43.46 1.57
CA ALA A 847 3.83 -42.93 1.42
C ALA A 847 2.83 -44.09 1.28
N LYS A 848 1.82 -44.13 2.14
CA LYS A 848 0.69 -45.06 2.04
C LYS A 848 -0.13 -44.70 0.79
N SER A 849 0.00 -45.49 -0.28
CA SER A 849 -1.02 -45.60 -1.31
C SER A 849 -2.00 -46.72 -0.90
N ALA A 850 -3.15 -46.35 -0.34
CA ALA A 850 -4.25 -47.30 -0.15
C ALA A 850 -5.59 -46.56 0.01
N VAL A 851 -6.16 -46.05 -1.10
CA VAL A 851 -7.61 -45.83 -1.22
C VAL A 851 -8.03 -46.12 -2.67
N ARG A 852 -8.41 -47.37 -2.94
CA ARG A 852 -9.51 -47.76 -3.85
C ARG A 852 -9.58 -49.28 -3.98
N ALA A 853 -10.54 -49.88 -3.29
CA ALA A 853 -11.41 -50.93 -3.83
C ALA A 853 -12.38 -51.39 -2.73
N THR A 854 -13.59 -51.77 -3.16
CA THR A 854 -14.62 -52.54 -2.43
C THR A 854 -15.56 -51.78 -1.49
N ALA A 855 -16.65 -51.28 -2.08
CA ALA A 855 -17.97 -51.38 -1.48
C ALA A 855 -18.98 -51.67 -2.61
N THR A 856 -19.21 -52.96 -2.84
CA THR A 856 -20.37 -53.51 -3.55
C THR A 856 -20.72 -54.81 -2.85
N THR A 857 -21.60 -54.70 -1.85
CA THR A 857 -22.69 -55.64 -1.53
C THR A 857 -23.45 -55.08 -0.33
#